data_AF-A0A1Q6M8E6-F1
#
_entry.id   AF-A0A1Q6M8E6-F1
#
_cell.length_a   1.000
_cell.length_b   1.000
_cell.length_c   1.000
_cell.angle_alpha   90.00
_cell.angle_beta   90.00
_cell.angle_gamma   90.00
#
_symmetry.space_group_name_H-M   'P 1'
#
loop_
_entity.id
_entity.type
_entity.pdbx_description
1 polymer ?
#
loop_
_entity_poly.entity_id
_entity_poly.type
_entity_poly.pdbx_seq_one_letter_code
_entity_poly.pdbx_strand_id
1 'polypeptide(L)'
;MKNKLILALPLAGIALVLASCGDKTTSETTTTGSNNNNTIVYSNETYYASPNGVASANGTKGSPVDIRTGFNKLKAGDTLILLDGTYNLPERILIDKTQNGASGHMITVKADDNANVTLDFSQQNIAGTSRGVQINADYWHLYGFDVKGAGDNGVYIAGSYNIVENCSFHENQDTGLQIGRASSDLTNIKDWPHNNLIKNCTSYNNYDYQSYGENADGFAAKLTTGEGNVFDGCIAYRNSDDGWDLYAKSDSGQVGTTIIKNCVSFENGWLLDKTATPDDSDLNENGVTTITTTAKMLAKETNASYATRDGDGIGFKLGGSVMEGNVIVENCMAFNNRLHGFSDNSNPGVLSLRNCTAYNNSVSFNPETGEVTPNSNTSNNFDLARDEKSYNNYYGLLSYMTNQTDKTITYSNKDAYRGSIGASIFNVGKNKYSTFTTYQDGSSYVASKAGRAYNNMSDDIFESVTFGYNPNGNRQLHKLLRNADNSLNMKDMLNVKNSDLLTYCDGKQIGAKLNETSWDAYDHYGLNDQEGKLDDIDIVLAGAKDVLEIMCNENAVYQNVNLITKVNNCDVTWSSSNELVIQCGKPKANNPNEYETNTSVSGVTFIEGIVNRDRQADVKVTLTATISYGGKSVQKNFDLNVKRSIPTIGSLQGFDNRYILTQFGEYTLPEVSVLNASSYSGETLIKDVDYVVENKILFANSSKDFQEGNYYEISKVYTSLPGVYKIVYTVQSLISDETLETSFYVYVVSEEAEIDIATDIEGKPNMDVNVSRDGVQVSASFTNILGTMYVYTSKNEQETAATVVANGKAFDITDETLSSIYEMPNNDGYFVHVCVNNKKNTIESPTVYSKEITTQNINTKDEFFDLVNSKASSTVIYLLTADLDFTGYNWSASNTEPFGGLFNGNGHTIKNIKIASKEKKGNAVFYKLKNGTIENVTFENITLEGSSTASLAGIVGQMAGGYIHNVSLKNIASRASTGASALVGQVAGGLNYITQVSLVNDESVIIKVDNKYCGGLVGNMQKDTDQSLVELYVSDCYVKATIGDGKDAGGYIGGIIGRNKNEFASYNLDIKHCVFEGQVKTGKDYSGGILSGCDNGAGNVRIMNCVSNCTILLKGVLLDGISAMAGKNDSPIFGRVTKGAGSYFVSFNYASFDDSQFSNEYEDFAENIKKEVFFKNVVGLDLESVWIFDSETLTISLRDPASILAK
;
A
#
# COMPACT_ATOMS: atom_id res chain seq x y z
N MET A 1 11.72 -56.51 25.85
CA MET A 1 11.93 -57.93 25.47
C MET A 1 12.47 -57.97 24.04
N LYS A 2 13.49 -58.82 23.81
CA LYS A 2 14.02 -59.40 22.55
C LYS A 2 13.25 -59.11 21.24
N ASN A 3 13.90 -58.51 20.22
CA ASN A 3 14.53 -59.16 19.03
C ASN A 3 13.58 -59.22 17.80
N LYS A 4 13.98 -59.11 16.51
CA LYS A 4 15.24 -58.86 15.75
C LYS A 4 14.80 -58.37 14.32
N LEU A 5 15.49 -57.46 13.61
CA LEU A 5 16.67 -57.65 12.70
C LEU A 5 16.34 -58.59 11.49
N ILE A 6 16.48 -58.24 10.19
CA ILE A 6 17.69 -58.06 9.32
C ILE A 6 17.17 -57.62 7.89
N LEU A 7 17.60 -56.52 7.23
CA LEU A 7 18.69 -56.31 6.24
C LEU A 7 18.74 -57.20 4.96
N ALA A 8 18.72 -56.62 3.74
CA ALA A 8 19.57 -56.98 2.57
C ALA A 8 19.16 -56.34 1.21
N LEU A 9 20.14 -55.73 0.52
CA LEU A 9 20.26 -55.48 -0.94
C LEU A 9 20.85 -56.76 -1.63
N PRO A 10 20.85 -57.00 -2.97
CA PRO A 10 21.46 -56.07 -3.97
C PRO A 10 21.04 -56.10 -5.48
N LEU A 11 21.53 -55.05 -6.16
CA LEU A 11 21.95 -54.79 -7.57
C LEU A 11 21.88 -55.81 -8.74
N ALA A 12 21.81 -55.18 -9.94
CA ALA A 12 22.32 -55.55 -11.29
C ALA A 12 21.57 -56.64 -12.11
N GLY A 13 21.43 -56.54 -13.45
CA GLY A 13 21.78 -55.47 -14.42
C GLY A 13 21.69 -55.96 -15.89
N ILE A 14 22.16 -55.14 -16.85
CA ILE A 14 22.60 -55.50 -18.24
C ILE A 14 21.56 -55.49 -19.42
N ALA A 15 21.79 -54.49 -20.29
CA ALA A 15 21.81 -54.47 -21.77
C ALA A 15 20.55 -54.47 -22.69
N LEU A 16 20.61 -53.49 -23.62
CA LEU A 16 20.04 -53.42 -24.97
C LEU A 16 20.20 -54.69 -25.82
N VAL A 17 19.31 -54.86 -26.82
CA VAL A 17 19.65 -54.88 -28.26
C VAL A 17 18.39 -54.59 -29.11
N LEU A 18 18.56 -53.81 -30.17
CA LEU A 18 17.53 -53.47 -31.19
C LEU A 18 17.33 -54.60 -32.21
N ALA A 19 16.12 -54.74 -32.75
CA ALA A 19 15.90 -55.32 -34.08
C ALA A 19 14.60 -54.78 -34.72
N SER A 20 14.68 -54.44 -36.01
CA SER A 20 13.63 -53.83 -36.83
C SER A 20 12.81 -54.85 -37.65
N CYS A 21 11.65 -54.40 -38.15
CA CYS A 21 11.15 -54.52 -39.55
C CYS A 21 9.69 -54.97 -39.70
N GLY A 22 8.98 -54.31 -40.62
CA GLY A 22 8.18 -55.01 -41.64
C GLY A 22 6.68 -54.70 -41.71
N ASP A 23 6.28 -53.86 -42.66
CA ASP A 23 4.89 -53.67 -43.10
C ASP A 23 4.21 -54.97 -43.58
N LYS A 24 2.88 -55.07 -43.41
CA LYS A 24 1.97 -55.15 -44.56
C LYS A 24 0.49 -54.93 -44.24
N THR A 25 -0.20 -54.36 -45.22
CA THR A 25 -1.61 -53.97 -45.26
C THR A 25 -2.58 -55.12 -45.50
N THR A 26 -3.77 -55.06 -44.87
CA THR A 26 -5.06 -55.47 -45.47
C THR A 26 -6.18 -54.60 -44.91
N SER A 27 -7.12 -54.23 -45.78
CA SER A 27 -8.30 -53.42 -45.47
C SER A 27 -9.53 -54.33 -45.29
N GLU A 28 -10.32 -54.13 -44.23
CA GLU A 28 -11.71 -54.55 -44.20
C GLU A 28 -12.55 -53.58 -43.34
N THR A 29 -13.70 -53.15 -43.88
CA THR A 29 -14.55 -52.11 -43.30
C THR A 29 -15.73 -52.72 -42.53
N THR A 30 -15.79 -52.50 -41.21
CA THR A 30 -17.04 -52.55 -40.45
C THR A 30 -17.10 -51.39 -39.45
N THR A 31 -18.29 -50.82 -39.29
CA THR A 31 -18.52 -49.51 -38.65
C THR A 31 -19.06 -49.61 -37.22
N THR A 32 -18.95 -48.49 -36.50
CA THR A 32 -19.62 -48.11 -35.23
C THR A 32 -19.16 -48.78 -33.94
N GLY A 33 -18.47 -47.98 -33.10
CA GLY A 33 -18.05 -48.31 -31.73
C GLY A 33 -17.06 -47.26 -31.19
N SER A 34 -17.48 -46.00 -31.11
CA SER A 34 -16.61 -44.86 -30.74
C SER A 34 -16.25 -44.85 -29.25
N ASN A 35 -15.27 -45.67 -28.86
CA ASN A 35 -14.53 -45.48 -27.61
C ASN A 35 -13.32 -44.61 -27.92
N ASN A 36 -13.42 -43.29 -27.69
CA ASN A 36 -12.33 -42.35 -27.93
C ASN A 36 -11.28 -42.43 -26.80
N ASN A 37 -10.58 -43.56 -26.72
CA ASN A 37 -9.31 -43.63 -26.01
C ASN A 37 -8.25 -42.91 -26.86
N ASN A 38 -8.22 -41.58 -26.78
CA ASN A 38 -7.13 -40.76 -27.32
C ASN A 38 -5.83 -41.19 -26.62
N THR A 39 -5.10 -42.11 -27.26
CA THR A 39 -3.74 -42.43 -26.85
C THR A 39 -2.88 -41.27 -27.32
N ILE A 40 -2.46 -40.41 -26.39
CA ILE A 40 -1.59 -39.28 -26.72
C ILE A 40 -0.27 -39.87 -27.24
N VAL A 41 0.01 -39.64 -28.52
CA VAL A 41 1.28 -40.01 -29.16
C VAL A 41 2.18 -38.79 -29.10
N TYR A 42 3.08 -38.78 -28.12
CA TYR A 42 4.20 -37.85 -28.07
C TYR A 42 5.14 -38.13 -29.25
N SER A 43 5.64 -37.08 -29.89
CA SER A 43 6.64 -37.18 -30.95
C SER A 43 8.00 -36.77 -30.39
N ASN A 44 9.06 -37.50 -30.77
CA ASN A 44 10.43 -37.21 -30.38
C ASN A 44 11.23 -36.83 -31.64
N GLU A 45 10.62 -36.04 -32.54
CA GLU A 45 11.24 -35.67 -33.80
C GLU A 45 12.30 -34.58 -33.59
N THR A 46 13.37 -34.62 -34.37
CA THR A 46 14.44 -33.61 -34.31
C THR A 46 14.44 -32.78 -35.59
N TYR A 47 14.11 -31.51 -35.45
CA TYR A 47 14.17 -30.52 -36.51
C TYR A 47 15.41 -29.65 -36.40
N TYR A 48 15.87 -29.08 -37.51
CA TYR A 48 16.99 -28.16 -37.58
C TYR A 48 16.58 -26.84 -38.23
N ALA A 49 16.96 -25.72 -37.63
CA ALA A 49 16.86 -24.40 -38.23
C ALA A 49 18.25 -23.77 -38.45
N SER A 50 18.38 -22.85 -39.42
CA SER A 50 19.60 -22.06 -39.62
C SER A 50 19.28 -20.62 -40.03
N PRO A 51 20.23 -19.67 -39.91
CA PRO A 51 20.03 -18.29 -40.34
C PRO A 51 19.64 -18.13 -41.83
N ASN A 52 20.02 -19.10 -42.68
CA ASN A 52 19.71 -19.14 -44.11
C ASN A 52 18.68 -20.24 -44.47
N GLY A 53 17.97 -20.77 -43.47
CA GLY A 53 16.94 -21.78 -43.66
C GLY A 53 15.69 -21.21 -44.35
N VAL A 54 14.87 -22.09 -44.92
CA VAL A 54 13.64 -21.71 -45.64
C VAL A 54 12.45 -22.58 -45.24
N ALA A 55 11.25 -22.02 -45.22
CA ALA A 55 10.04 -22.70 -44.75
C ALA A 55 9.72 -24.02 -45.48
N SER A 56 10.10 -24.11 -46.75
CA SER A 56 9.91 -25.29 -47.62
C SER A 56 10.96 -26.39 -47.43
N ALA A 57 11.96 -26.19 -46.57
CA ALA A 57 13.00 -27.18 -46.30
C ALA A 57 12.49 -28.35 -45.44
N ASN A 58 13.21 -29.48 -45.50
CA ASN A 58 12.81 -30.72 -44.84
C ASN A 58 12.99 -30.69 -43.31
N GLY A 59 13.68 -29.69 -42.76
CA GLY A 59 13.98 -29.58 -41.33
C GLY A 59 15.09 -30.51 -40.85
N THR A 60 15.94 -31.02 -41.74
CA THR A 60 17.10 -31.85 -41.39
C THR A 60 18.38 -31.01 -41.33
N LYS A 61 19.46 -31.48 -40.68
CA LYS A 61 20.73 -30.73 -40.58
C LYS A 61 21.31 -30.28 -41.94
N GLY A 62 21.07 -31.05 -43.00
CA GLY A 62 21.46 -30.72 -44.38
C GLY A 62 20.40 -29.97 -45.20
N SER A 63 19.20 -29.77 -44.67
CA SER A 63 18.09 -29.01 -45.27
C SER A 63 17.28 -28.34 -44.16
N PRO A 64 17.87 -27.36 -43.44
CA PRO A 64 17.25 -26.73 -42.28
C PRO A 64 16.14 -25.76 -42.69
N VAL A 65 15.11 -25.66 -41.84
CA VAL A 65 14.03 -24.67 -41.99
C VAL A 65 14.46 -23.29 -41.49
N ASP A 66 13.69 -22.25 -41.79
CA ASP A 66 13.79 -21.01 -41.03
C ASP A 66 13.29 -21.25 -39.58
N ILE A 67 13.72 -20.39 -38.65
CA ILE A 67 13.44 -20.57 -37.23
C ILE A 67 11.95 -20.47 -36.87
N ARG A 68 11.15 -19.61 -37.54
CA ARG A 68 9.71 -19.49 -37.26
C ARG A 68 8.96 -20.75 -37.67
N THR A 69 9.28 -21.29 -38.85
CA THR A 69 8.79 -22.59 -39.30
C THR A 69 9.23 -23.71 -38.36
N GLY A 70 10.41 -23.59 -37.74
CA GLY A 70 10.87 -24.48 -36.67
C GLY A 70 9.95 -24.47 -35.45
N PHE A 71 9.82 -23.33 -34.78
CA PHE A 71 8.99 -23.18 -33.57
C PHE A 71 7.52 -23.59 -33.80
N ASN A 72 6.95 -23.26 -34.97
CA ASN A 72 5.56 -23.58 -35.30
C ASN A 72 5.30 -25.07 -35.63
N LYS A 73 6.34 -25.90 -35.79
CA LYS A 73 6.20 -27.34 -36.12
C LYS A 73 6.16 -28.25 -34.91
N LEU A 74 6.71 -27.81 -33.78
CA LEU A 74 6.99 -28.65 -32.61
C LEU A 74 5.72 -29.09 -31.87
N LYS A 75 5.78 -30.30 -31.31
CA LYS A 75 4.79 -30.90 -30.41
C LYS A 75 5.52 -31.49 -29.19
N ALA A 76 4.76 -31.85 -28.14
CA ALA A 76 5.30 -32.46 -26.92
C ALA A 76 6.27 -33.63 -27.20
N GLY A 77 7.53 -33.42 -26.79
CA GLY A 77 8.69 -34.32 -26.99
C GLY A 77 9.64 -33.93 -28.13
N ASP A 78 9.23 -33.06 -29.06
CA ASP A 78 10.06 -32.67 -30.21
C ASP A 78 11.20 -31.72 -29.80
N THR A 79 12.29 -31.76 -30.57
CA THR A 79 13.45 -30.88 -30.40
C THR A 79 13.73 -30.07 -31.67
N LEU A 80 13.90 -28.75 -31.55
CA LEU A 80 14.47 -27.88 -32.57
C LEU A 80 15.94 -27.57 -32.24
N ILE A 81 16.84 -27.98 -33.11
CA ILE A 81 18.27 -27.66 -33.03
C ILE A 81 18.58 -26.43 -33.90
N LEU A 82 19.08 -25.38 -33.26
CA LEU A 82 19.51 -24.14 -33.91
C LEU A 82 20.98 -24.25 -34.33
N LEU A 83 21.26 -24.19 -35.63
CA LEU A 83 22.61 -24.19 -36.17
C LEU A 83 23.30 -22.83 -35.97
N ASP A 84 24.64 -22.84 -35.94
CA ASP A 84 25.51 -21.68 -35.69
C ASP A 84 25.15 -20.43 -36.52
N GLY A 85 25.18 -19.26 -35.86
CA GLY A 85 25.04 -17.95 -36.46
C GLY A 85 23.90 -17.08 -35.90
N THR A 86 23.76 -15.90 -36.49
CA THR A 86 22.81 -14.85 -36.06
C THR A 86 21.52 -14.91 -36.87
N TYR A 87 20.40 -15.12 -36.19
CA TYR A 87 19.05 -15.14 -36.76
C TYR A 87 18.45 -13.74 -36.64
N ASN A 88 18.33 -13.03 -37.77
CA ASN A 88 17.79 -11.67 -37.80
C ASN A 88 16.25 -11.73 -37.81
N LEU A 89 15.60 -11.15 -36.81
CA LEU A 89 14.16 -11.30 -36.56
C LEU A 89 13.46 -9.94 -36.39
N PRO A 90 12.67 -9.48 -37.37
CA PRO A 90 11.97 -8.19 -37.29
C PRO A 90 10.68 -8.21 -36.45
N GLU A 91 10.29 -9.36 -35.89
CA GLU A 91 9.03 -9.58 -35.19
C GLU A 91 9.21 -10.59 -34.04
N ARG A 92 8.31 -10.58 -33.06
CA ARG A 92 8.28 -11.54 -31.93
C ARG A 92 8.19 -12.99 -32.39
N ILE A 93 8.83 -13.92 -31.67
CA ILE A 93 8.49 -15.35 -31.68
C ILE A 93 7.44 -15.56 -30.57
N LEU A 94 6.22 -15.92 -30.96
CA LEU A 94 5.14 -16.23 -30.02
C LEU A 94 4.90 -17.75 -30.00
N ILE A 95 5.08 -18.36 -28.84
CA ILE A 95 4.61 -19.70 -28.53
C ILE A 95 3.21 -19.53 -27.91
N ASP A 96 2.18 -19.96 -28.63
CA ASP A 96 0.79 -19.86 -28.17
C ASP A 96 0.45 -20.89 -27.09
N LYS A 97 -0.51 -20.56 -26.21
CA LYS A 97 -0.99 -21.42 -25.11
C LYS A 97 -1.55 -22.79 -25.53
N THR A 98 -1.76 -23.02 -26.82
CA THR A 98 -2.16 -24.32 -27.38
C THR A 98 -0.98 -25.23 -27.72
N GLN A 99 0.26 -24.71 -27.71
CA GLN A 99 1.48 -25.43 -28.06
C GLN A 99 2.17 -26.02 -26.83
N ASN A 100 1.43 -26.63 -25.91
CA ASN A 100 2.01 -27.18 -24.68
C ASN A 100 2.87 -28.43 -24.96
N GLY A 101 3.97 -28.56 -24.22
CA GLY A 101 4.63 -29.85 -24.01
C GLY A 101 3.82 -30.73 -23.05
N ALA A 102 4.49 -31.73 -22.48
CA ALA A 102 3.95 -32.49 -21.35
C ALA A 102 5.06 -32.89 -20.38
N SER A 103 4.70 -33.33 -19.18
CA SER A 103 5.67 -33.88 -18.23
C SER A 103 6.44 -35.06 -18.83
N GLY A 104 7.77 -35.06 -18.63
CA GLY A 104 8.72 -35.98 -19.27
C GLY A 104 8.84 -35.86 -20.80
N HIS A 105 8.11 -34.93 -21.45
CA HIS A 105 8.04 -34.75 -22.90
C HIS A 105 7.95 -33.24 -23.23
N MET A 106 8.91 -32.46 -22.73
CA MET A 106 8.99 -31.02 -22.97
C MET A 106 9.24 -30.73 -24.45
N ILE A 107 8.77 -29.57 -24.93
CA ILE A 107 9.17 -29.07 -26.24
C ILE A 107 10.51 -28.35 -26.10
N THR A 108 11.54 -28.85 -26.78
CA THR A 108 12.91 -28.36 -26.60
C THR A 108 13.35 -27.51 -27.78
N VAL A 109 13.93 -26.34 -27.52
CA VAL A 109 14.69 -25.55 -28.50
C VAL A 109 16.09 -25.36 -27.96
N LYS A 110 17.10 -25.88 -28.65
CA LYS A 110 18.50 -25.81 -28.21
C LYS A 110 19.45 -25.37 -29.31
N ALA A 111 20.56 -24.71 -28.96
CA ALA A 111 21.70 -24.59 -29.87
C ALA A 111 22.31 -25.96 -30.20
N ASP A 112 22.83 -26.13 -31.42
CA ASP A 112 23.67 -27.27 -31.81
C ASP A 112 24.97 -27.27 -31.00
N ASP A 113 25.60 -28.43 -30.83
CA ASP A 113 26.71 -28.55 -29.88
C ASP A 113 27.93 -27.70 -30.33
N ASN A 114 28.34 -26.76 -29.48
CA ASN A 114 29.38 -25.72 -29.73
C ASN A 114 28.99 -24.60 -30.72
N ALA A 115 27.71 -24.51 -31.12
CA ALA A 115 27.22 -23.40 -31.93
C ALA A 115 27.07 -22.11 -31.10
N ASN A 116 27.43 -20.97 -31.70
CA ASN A 116 27.11 -19.65 -31.16
C ASN A 116 25.82 -19.19 -31.84
N VAL A 117 24.70 -19.28 -31.14
CA VAL A 117 23.37 -18.95 -31.65
C VAL A 117 22.90 -17.65 -31.01
N THR A 118 22.57 -16.67 -31.85
CA THR A 118 22.00 -15.39 -31.41
C THR A 118 20.71 -15.13 -32.15
N LEU A 119 19.62 -14.92 -31.40
CA LEU A 119 18.35 -14.41 -31.92
C LEU A 119 18.41 -12.89 -31.82
N ASP A 120 18.64 -12.23 -32.95
CA ASP A 120 18.86 -10.79 -33.02
C ASP A 120 17.60 -10.09 -33.51
N PHE A 121 16.92 -9.43 -32.58
CA PHE A 121 15.68 -8.71 -32.81
C PHE A 121 15.90 -7.22 -33.12
N SER A 122 17.14 -6.74 -33.34
CA SER A 122 17.45 -5.29 -33.51
C SER A 122 16.79 -4.59 -34.71
N GLN A 123 16.04 -5.33 -35.54
CA GLN A 123 15.20 -4.84 -36.64
C GLN A 123 13.71 -4.67 -36.25
N GLN A 124 13.33 -5.11 -35.05
CA GLN A 124 11.99 -5.01 -34.49
C GLN A 124 11.67 -3.56 -34.10
N ASN A 125 10.39 -3.18 -34.23
CA ASN A 125 9.92 -1.88 -33.76
C ASN A 125 9.83 -1.87 -32.23
N ILE A 126 10.13 -0.73 -31.59
CA ILE A 126 10.10 -0.63 -30.12
C ILE A 126 8.68 -0.28 -29.65
N ALA A 127 8.07 -1.14 -28.83
CA ALA A 127 6.73 -1.00 -28.27
C ALA A 127 6.50 -2.07 -27.18
N GLY A 128 5.69 -1.81 -26.15
CA GLY A 128 5.40 -2.75 -25.04
C GLY A 128 4.63 -4.05 -25.36
N THR A 129 4.72 -4.54 -26.60
CA THR A 129 4.41 -5.92 -26.98
C THR A 129 5.48 -6.56 -27.89
N SER A 130 6.53 -5.81 -28.27
CA SER A 130 7.61 -6.18 -29.20
C SER A 130 8.68 -7.06 -28.54
N ARG A 131 8.23 -8.08 -27.81
CA ARG A 131 9.08 -9.02 -27.10
C ARG A 131 9.87 -9.86 -28.09
N GLY A 132 11.03 -10.37 -27.68
CA GLY A 132 11.82 -11.30 -28.48
C GLY A 132 11.14 -12.66 -28.59
N VAL A 133 11.13 -13.41 -27.50
CA VAL A 133 10.44 -14.71 -27.37
C VAL A 133 9.39 -14.65 -26.28
N GLN A 134 8.13 -14.95 -26.60
CA GLN A 134 7.03 -15.03 -25.62
C GLN A 134 6.48 -16.45 -25.51
N ILE A 135 6.48 -16.99 -24.29
CA ILE A 135 6.03 -18.35 -23.95
C ILE A 135 4.69 -18.28 -23.21
N ASN A 136 3.57 -18.42 -23.92
CA ASN A 136 2.24 -18.54 -23.31
C ASN A 136 1.85 -20.01 -23.02
N ALA A 137 2.74 -20.96 -23.31
CA ALA A 137 2.54 -22.40 -23.18
C ALA A 137 3.28 -22.98 -21.97
N ASP A 138 2.92 -24.22 -21.63
CA ASP A 138 3.55 -25.00 -20.56
C ASP A 138 4.57 -26.01 -21.12
N TYR A 139 5.52 -26.43 -20.28
CA TYR A 139 6.52 -27.48 -20.57
C TYR A 139 7.42 -27.23 -21.80
N TRP A 140 7.94 -26.00 -21.96
CA TRP A 140 9.00 -25.67 -22.92
C TRP A 140 10.38 -25.62 -22.27
N HIS A 141 11.40 -26.09 -22.99
CA HIS A 141 12.81 -25.99 -22.61
C HIS A 141 13.57 -25.16 -23.65
N LEU A 142 14.03 -23.97 -23.28
CA LEU A 142 14.92 -23.14 -24.10
C LEU A 142 16.35 -23.28 -23.58
N TYR A 143 17.29 -23.67 -24.45
CA TYR A 143 18.65 -24.02 -24.03
C TYR A 143 19.78 -23.40 -24.89
N GLY A 144 20.68 -22.68 -24.24
CA GLY A 144 22.04 -22.43 -24.75
C GLY A 144 22.16 -21.44 -25.91
N PHE A 145 21.30 -20.42 -25.98
CA PHE A 145 21.39 -19.37 -27.01
C PHE A 145 21.16 -17.95 -26.45
N ASP A 146 21.63 -16.95 -27.19
CA ASP A 146 21.49 -15.54 -26.85
C ASP A 146 20.22 -14.94 -27.48
N VAL A 147 19.51 -14.08 -26.75
CA VAL A 147 18.42 -13.23 -27.25
C VAL A 147 18.80 -11.78 -27.03
N LYS A 148 18.83 -11.01 -28.12
CA LYS A 148 19.25 -9.61 -28.06
C LYS A 148 18.39 -8.67 -28.88
N GLY A 149 18.40 -7.39 -28.49
CA GLY A 149 17.82 -6.33 -29.28
C GLY A 149 16.30 -6.43 -29.46
N ALA A 150 15.57 -7.07 -28.53
CA ALA A 150 14.12 -7.03 -28.57
C ALA A 150 13.62 -5.59 -28.36
N GLY A 151 12.51 -5.24 -29.02
CA GLY A 151 11.85 -3.93 -28.89
C GLY A 151 10.98 -3.77 -27.63
N ASP A 152 11.18 -4.65 -26.66
CA ASP A 152 10.49 -4.87 -25.38
C ASP A 152 11.34 -5.93 -24.64
N ASN A 153 10.75 -6.75 -23.77
CA ASN A 153 11.43 -7.84 -23.06
C ASN A 153 12.15 -8.80 -24.02
N GLY A 154 13.34 -9.26 -23.66
CA GLY A 154 14.06 -10.31 -24.41
C GLY A 154 13.27 -11.62 -24.45
N VAL A 155 12.94 -12.14 -23.27
CA VAL A 155 12.06 -13.31 -23.08
C VAL A 155 10.93 -12.98 -22.11
N TYR A 156 9.71 -13.41 -22.44
CA TYR A 156 8.53 -13.27 -21.57
C TYR A 156 7.84 -14.60 -21.34
N ILE A 157 7.69 -15.03 -20.09
CA ILE A 157 7.09 -16.33 -19.72
C ILE A 157 5.75 -16.09 -19.02
N ALA A 158 4.69 -16.66 -19.59
CA ALA A 158 3.33 -16.56 -19.08
C ALA A 158 2.64 -17.91 -18.84
N GLY A 159 3.22 -19.02 -19.32
CA GLY A 159 2.85 -20.38 -18.92
C GLY A 159 3.67 -20.90 -17.73
N SER A 160 3.44 -22.16 -17.38
CA SER A 160 3.99 -22.83 -16.20
C SER A 160 4.90 -24.02 -16.56
N TYR A 161 5.71 -24.48 -15.62
CA TYR A 161 6.60 -25.64 -15.79
C TYR A 161 7.61 -25.51 -16.95
N ASN A 162 7.96 -24.29 -17.35
CA ASN A 162 8.97 -24.04 -18.39
C ASN A 162 10.38 -23.99 -17.79
N ILE A 163 11.38 -24.40 -18.58
CA ILE A 163 12.80 -24.30 -18.24
C ILE A 163 13.47 -23.37 -19.25
N VAL A 164 14.23 -22.38 -18.76
CA VAL A 164 15.13 -21.58 -19.58
C VAL A 164 16.53 -21.71 -19.02
N GLU A 165 17.44 -22.27 -19.79
CA GLU A 165 18.73 -22.77 -19.30
C GLU A 165 19.91 -22.33 -20.16
N ASN A 166 21.00 -21.87 -19.53
CA ASN A 166 22.24 -21.49 -20.21
C ASN A 166 22.06 -20.42 -21.34
N CYS A 167 20.95 -19.67 -21.32
CA CYS A 167 20.68 -18.60 -22.27
C CYS A 167 21.21 -17.24 -21.77
N SER A 168 21.38 -16.28 -22.68
CA SER A 168 21.63 -14.89 -22.29
C SER A 168 20.65 -13.89 -22.91
N PHE A 169 20.35 -12.82 -22.17
CA PHE A 169 19.39 -11.78 -22.55
C PHE A 169 20.06 -10.41 -22.42
N HIS A 170 20.34 -9.74 -23.54
CA HIS A 170 21.10 -8.50 -23.51
C HIS A 170 20.73 -7.48 -24.59
N GLU A 171 21.02 -6.20 -24.35
CA GLU A 171 20.74 -5.11 -25.31
C GLU A 171 19.25 -4.99 -25.69
N ASN A 172 18.33 -5.53 -24.89
CA ASN A 172 16.89 -5.41 -25.11
C ASN A 172 16.37 -4.04 -24.63
N GLN A 173 15.19 -3.64 -25.12
CA GLN A 173 14.55 -2.34 -24.81
C GLN A 173 13.51 -2.42 -23.69
N ASP A 174 13.57 -3.48 -22.88
CA ASP A 174 12.94 -3.71 -21.59
C ASP A 174 13.72 -4.86 -20.91
N THR A 175 13.23 -5.37 -19.79
CA THR A 175 13.77 -6.48 -18.99
C THR A 175 14.24 -7.66 -19.84
N GLY A 176 15.44 -8.18 -19.55
CA GLY A 176 16.01 -9.30 -20.32
C GLY A 176 15.15 -10.58 -20.29
N LEU A 177 14.69 -11.00 -19.10
CA LEU A 177 13.67 -12.05 -18.96
C LEU A 177 12.65 -11.70 -17.87
N GLN A 178 11.37 -11.65 -18.25
CA GLN A 178 10.26 -11.42 -17.32
C GLN A 178 9.30 -12.61 -17.27
N ILE A 179 8.81 -12.94 -16.07
CA ILE A 179 7.70 -13.85 -15.81
C ILE A 179 6.47 -13.02 -15.41
N GLY A 180 5.30 -13.28 -16.03
CA GLY A 180 4.04 -12.58 -15.75
C GLY A 180 2.87 -13.06 -16.60
N ARG A 181 1.63 -12.80 -16.19
CA ARG A 181 0.41 -13.33 -16.86
C ARG A 181 0.28 -12.96 -18.34
N ALA A 182 -0.36 -13.83 -19.13
CA ALA A 182 -0.53 -13.65 -20.57
C ALA A 182 -1.53 -12.55 -20.98
N SER A 183 -2.53 -12.25 -20.13
CA SER A 183 -3.57 -11.22 -20.36
C SER A 183 -3.98 -10.57 -19.04
N SER A 184 -4.42 -9.31 -19.10
CA SER A 184 -5.02 -8.57 -17.97
C SER A 184 -6.25 -9.25 -17.35
N ASP A 185 -6.93 -10.11 -18.12
CA ASP A 185 -8.15 -10.81 -17.70
C ASP A 185 -7.87 -11.96 -16.72
N LEU A 186 -6.62 -12.42 -16.65
CA LEU A 186 -6.18 -13.45 -15.69
C LEU A 186 -5.91 -12.78 -14.35
N THR A 187 -6.94 -12.60 -13.52
CA THR A 187 -6.84 -11.88 -12.24
C THR A 187 -6.57 -12.77 -11.02
N ASN A 188 -6.73 -14.10 -11.13
CA ASN A 188 -6.45 -15.01 -10.01
C ASN A 188 -5.04 -15.60 -10.10
N ILE A 189 -4.34 -15.69 -8.97
CA ILE A 189 -2.99 -16.26 -8.84
C ILE A 189 -2.86 -17.68 -9.40
N LYS A 190 -3.93 -18.47 -9.31
CA LYS A 190 -4.00 -19.84 -9.87
C LYS A 190 -3.93 -19.94 -11.39
N ASP A 191 -4.10 -18.81 -12.08
CA ASP A 191 -4.09 -18.65 -13.54
C ASP A 191 -2.81 -17.91 -14.01
N TRP A 192 -1.84 -17.69 -13.10
CA TRP A 192 -0.57 -17.00 -13.36
C TRP A 192 0.60 -18.00 -13.51
N PRO A 193 1.67 -17.65 -14.25
CA PRO A 193 2.83 -18.53 -14.44
C PRO A 193 3.45 -18.98 -13.12
N HIS A 194 3.62 -20.29 -12.95
CA HIS A 194 4.13 -20.93 -11.73
C HIS A 194 5.07 -22.11 -12.07
N ASN A 195 5.88 -22.56 -11.10
CA ASN A 195 6.85 -23.67 -11.28
C ASN A 195 7.82 -23.53 -12.48
N ASN A 196 8.13 -22.31 -12.95
CA ASN A 196 9.14 -22.12 -13.99
C ASN A 196 10.57 -22.10 -13.41
N LEU A 197 11.54 -22.66 -14.11
CA LEU A 197 12.95 -22.72 -13.72
C LEU A 197 13.84 -21.94 -14.69
N ILE A 198 14.51 -20.90 -14.18
CA ILE A 198 15.52 -20.11 -14.90
C ILE A 198 16.90 -20.52 -14.36
N LYS A 199 17.69 -21.24 -15.18
CA LYS A 199 18.88 -21.98 -14.74
C LYS A 199 20.14 -21.50 -15.46
N ASN A 200 21.15 -21.07 -14.71
CA ASN A 200 22.45 -20.62 -15.26
C ASN A 200 22.36 -19.52 -16.34
N CYS A 201 21.24 -18.81 -16.42
CA CYS A 201 21.05 -17.74 -17.39
C CYS A 201 21.85 -16.49 -17.01
N THR A 202 22.08 -15.61 -17.99
CA THR A 202 22.71 -14.31 -17.78
C THR A 202 21.87 -13.20 -18.39
N SER A 203 21.63 -12.12 -17.66
CA SER A 203 20.92 -10.96 -18.19
C SER A 203 21.72 -9.67 -17.96
N TYR A 204 22.02 -8.94 -19.03
CA TYR A 204 22.94 -7.80 -18.93
C TYR A 204 22.73 -6.70 -19.97
N ASN A 205 23.02 -5.46 -19.61
CA ASN A 205 23.01 -4.33 -20.55
C ASN A 205 21.69 -4.18 -21.32
N ASN A 206 20.57 -4.52 -20.67
CA ASN A 206 19.23 -4.16 -21.11
C ASN A 206 18.96 -2.69 -20.71
N TYR A 207 18.29 -1.95 -21.59
CA TYR A 207 18.04 -0.51 -21.41
C TYR A 207 16.82 -0.05 -22.21
N ASP A 208 15.76 0.31 -21.51
CA ASP A 208 14.54 0.88 -22.07
C ASP A 208 14.65 2.40 -22.17
N TYR A 209 15.16 2.90 -23.31
CA TYR A 209 15.32 4.35 -23.53
C TYR A 209 14.00 5.14 -23.40
N GLN A 210 12.84 4.48 -23.54
CA GLN A 210 11.51 5.10 -23.47
C GLN A 210 11.17 5.61 -22.07
N SER A 211 11.75 5.00 -21.02
CA SER A 211 11.64 5.45 -19.62
C SER A 211 12.96 6.05 -19.10
N TYR A 212 13.97 6.19 -19.97
CA TYR A 212 15.34 6.56 -19.58
C TYR A 212 16.02 5.55 -18.63
N GLY A 213 15.57 4.29 -18.67
CA GLY A 213 16.18 3.14 -18.02
C GLY A 213 15.49 2.65 -16.74
N GLU A 214 14.26 3.09 -16.46
CA GLU A 214 13.47 2.82 -15.25
C GLU A 214 12.86 1.40 -15.20
N ASN A 215 12.74 0.65 -16.31
CA ASN A 215 12.08 -0.67 -16.29
C ASN A 215 12.93 -1.86 -16.77
N ALA A 216 14.05 -1.64 -17.46
CA ALA A 216 14.82 -2.75 -18.03
C ALA A 216 15.74 -3.44 -17.00
N ASP A 217 15.18 -4.44 -16.33
CA ASP A 217 15.88 -5.30 -15.40
C ASP A 217 16.74 -6.38 -16.08
N GLY A 218 17.58 -7.02 -15.27
CA GLY A 218 18.13 -8.34 -15.60
C GLY A 218 17.03 -9.39 -15.69
N PHE A 219 16.43 -9.71 -14.55
CA PHE A 219 15.36 -10.71 -14.42
C PHE A 219 14.18 -10.13 -13.67
N ALA A 220 12.97 -10.51 -14.05
CA ALA A 220 11.78 -10.15 -13.29
C ALA A 220 10.81 -11.33 -13.12
N ALA A 221 10.19 -11.42 -11.95
CA ALA A 221 9.04 -12.27 -11.69
C ALA A 221 7.94 -11.41 -11.05
N LYS A 222 7.54 -10.38 -11.80
CA LYS A 222 6.82 -9.20 -11.30
C LYS A 222 5.39 -9.10 -11.77
N LEU A 223 4.64 -8.26 -11.07
CA LEU A 223 3.21 -7.96 -11.19
C LEU A 223 2.27 -9.14 -10.93
N THR A 224 2.41 -10.27 -11.62
CA THR A 224 1.39 -11.35 -11.63
C THR A 224 2.03 -12.70 -11.89
N THR A 225 2.63 -13.25 -10.84
CA THR A 225 3.37 -14.52 -10.83
C THR A 225 2.80 -15.46 -9.77
N GLY A 226 2.64 -16.74 -10.12
CA GLY A 226 2.21 -17.79 -9.20
C GLY A 226 3.37 -18.37 -8.37
N GLU A 227 3.09 -19.38 -7.57
CA GLU A 227 4.04 -19.94 -6.59
C GLU A 227 5.14 -20.78 -7.24
N GLY A 228 6.38 -20.62 -6.77
CA GLY A 228 7.48 -21.51 -7.13
C GLY A 228 8.18 -21.21 -8.44
N ASN A 229 8.19 -19.95 -8.89
CA ASN A 229 9.12 -19.54 -9.93
C ASN A 229 10.53 -19.46 -9.32
N VAL A 230 11.50 -20.13 -9.97
CA VAL A 230 12.86 -20.35 -9.45
C VAL A 230 13.90 -19.74 -10.38
N PHE A 231 14.83 -18.98 -9.81
CA PHE A 231 16.08 -18.58 -10.46
C PHE A 231 17.24 -19.28 -9.76
N ASP A 232 17.99 -20.14 -10.44
CA ASP A 232 19.14 -20.85 -9.86
C ASP A 232 20.42 -20.65 -10.71
N GLY A 233 21.51 -20.23 -10.07
CA GLY A 233 22.80 -20.00 -10.72
C GLY A 233 22.83 -18.83 -11.71
N CYS A 234 21.88 -17.89 -11.64
CA CYS A 234 21.75 -16.81 -12.62
C CYS A 234 22.63 -15.59 -12.30
N ILE A 235 23.02 -14.84 -13.33
CA ILE A 235 23.84 -13.62 -13.20
C ILE A 235 23.12 -12.44 -13.85
N ALA A 236 22.91 -11.36 -13.09
CA ALA A 236 22.44 -10.08 -13.64
C ALA A 236 23.51 -9.00 -13.46
N TYR A 237 23.85 -8.27 -14.53
CA TYR A 237 24.78 -7.14 -14.39
C TYR A 237 24.57 -6.03 -15.39
N ARG A 238 24.81 -4.78 -14.95
CA ARG A 238 24.73 -3.58 -15.80
C ARG A 238 23.41 -3.47 -16.58
N ASN A 239 22.31 -3.88 -15.97
CA ASN A 239 20.97 -3.54 -16.46
C ASN A 239 20.62 -2.12 -15.99
N SER A 240 19.68 -1.46 -16.68
CA SER A 240 19.46 -0.04 -16.48
C SER A 240 18.74 0.29 -15.19
N ASP A 241 17.74 -0.51 -14.84
CA ASP A 241 17.11 -0.53 -13.52
C ASP A 241 17.82 -1.57 -12.66
N ASP A 242 17.21 -2.73 -12.38
CA ASP A 242 17.75 -3.68 -11.40
C ASP A 242 18.37 -4.94 -11.98
N GLY A 243 19.07 -5.70 -11.11
CA GLY A 243 19.43 -7.08 -11.45
C GLY A 243 18.24 -8.04 -11.37
N TRP A 244 17.42 -7.90 -10.32
CA TRP A 244 16.17 -8.63 -10.12
C TRP A 244 15.08 -7.70 -9.63
N ASP A 245 13.90 -7.74 -10.27
CA ASP A 245 12.69 -7.05 -9.82
C ASP A 245 11.51 -8.04 -9.58
N LEU A 246 10.97 -8.01 -8.37
CA LEU A 246 9.78 -8.76 -7.94
C LEU A 246 8.57 -7.83 -7.67
N TYR A 247 8.58 -6.60 -8.18
CA TYR A 247 7.57 -5.57 -7.95
C TYR A 247 6.12 -6.07 -8.15
N ALA A 248 5.29 -5.90 -7.12
CA ALA A 248 3.85 -6.09 -7.19
C ALA A 248 3.12 -4.77 -6.92
N LYS A 249 1.83 -4.68 -7.25
CA LYS A 249 0.98 -3.50 -7.02
C LYS A 249 -0.47 -3.93 -6.78
N SER A 250 -1.27 -3.14 -6.04
CA SER A 250 -2.57 -3.63 -5.56
C SER A 250 -3.61 -3.93 -6.64
N ASP A 251 -3.49 -3.36 -7.85
CA ASP A 251 -4.19 -3.78 -9.07
C ASP A 251 -4.00 -5.27 -9.44
N SER A 252 -2.87 -5.86 -9.03
CA SER A 252 -2.59 -7.28 -9.21
C SER A 252 -3.06 -8.12 -8.01
N GLY A 253 -2.84 -7.62 -6.79
CA GLY A 253 -2.95 -8.39 -5.55
C GLY A 253 -1.64 -9.06 -5.13
N GLN A 254 -1.72 -10.02 -4.20
CA GLN A 254 -0.56 -10.78 -3.71
C GLN A 254 0.04 -11.65 -4.82
N VAL A 255 1.37 -11.70 -4.90
CA VAL A 255 2.10 -12.57 -5.84
C VAL A 255 2.66 -13.80 -5.13
N GLY A 256 2.85 -14.87 -5.89
CA GLY A 256 3.32 -16.15 -5.36
C GLY A 256 4.80 -16.14 -5.00
N THR A 257 5.17 -17.10 -4.15
CA THR A 257 6.52 -17.24 -3.61
C THR A 257 7.54 -17.40 -4.71
N THR A 258 8.49 -16.47 -4.80
CA THR A 258 9.62 -16.56 -5.73
C THR A 258 10.87 -17.05 -4.99
N ILE A 259 11.61 -17.98 -5.61
CA ILE A 259 12.86 -18.50 -5.07
C ILE A 259 14.03 -18.03 -5.94
N ILE A 260 15.05 -17.45 -5.30
CA ILE A 260 16.30 -17.01 -5.95
C ILE A 260 17.47 -17.70 -5.23
N LYS A 261 18.24 -18.51 -5.96
CA LYS A 261 19.29 -19.34 -5.36
C LYS A 261 20.60 -19.29 -6.15
N ASN A 262 21.73 -19.26 -5.46
CA ASN A 262 23.06 -19.25 -6.08
C ASN A 262 23.26 -18.12 -7.13
N CYS A 263 22.57 -16.98 -6.98
CA CYS A 263 22.55 -15.89 -7.97
C CYS A 263 23.51 -14.73 -7.62
N VAL A 264 23.97 -14.01 -8.64
CA VAL A 264 24.84 -12.83 -8.47
C VAL A 264 24.29 -11.62 -9.21
N SER A 265 24.24 -10.48 -8.52
CA SER A 265 23.77 -9.21 -9.04
C SER A 265 24.79 -8.09 -8.85
N PHE A 266 25.25 -7.45 -9.94
CA PHE A 266 26.28 -6.40 -9.81
C PHE A 266 26.26 -5.30 -10.86
N GLU A 267 26.71 -4.11 -10.46
CA GLU A 267 26.84 -2.94 -11.34
C GLU A 267 25.54 -2.54 -12.08
N ASN A 268 24.36 -2.93 -11.58
CA ASN A 268 23.08 -2.45 -12.13
C ASN A 268 22.84 -0.97 -11.75
N GLY A 269 22.04 -0.27 -12.54
CA GLY A 269 21.97 1.21 -12.59
C GLY A 269 23.05 1.86 -13.46
N TRP A 270 23.86 1.04 -14.16
CA TRP A 270 24.97 1.46 -15.02
C TRP A 270 25.04 0.58 -16.28
N LEU A 271 25.54 1.09 -17.40
CA LEU A 271 25.64 0.35 -18.67
C LEU A 271 27.09 -0.07 -19.01
N LEU A 272 27.26 -0.98 -19.97
CA LEU A 272 28.57 -1.38 -20.51
C LEU A 272 29.21 -0.29 -21.38
N ASP A 273 28.37 0.43 -22.12
CA ASP A 273 28.75 1.55 -22.98
C ASP A 273 28.17 2.85 -22.47
N LYS A 274 28.78 3.97 -22.87
CA LYS A 274 28.20 5.27 -22.63
C LYS A 274 27.00 5.47 -23.55
N THR A 275 25.84 5.74 -22.98
CA THR A 275 24.69 6.26 -23.72
C THR A 275 24.70 7.78 -23.64
N ALA A 276 24.45 8.47 -24.76
CA ALA A 276 24.01 9.87 -24.67
C ALA A 276 22.69 9.91 -23.91
N THR A 277 22.54 10.83 -22.96
CA THR A 277 21.23 11.15 -22.39
C THR A 277 20.42 11.81 -23.51
N PRO A 278 19.35 11.19 -24.04
CA PRO A 278 18.49 11.87 -25.00
C PRO A 278 17.80 13.01 -24.26
N ASP A 279 17.73 14.19 -24.87
CA ASP A 279 16.75 15.19 -24.43
C ASP A 279 15.40 14.95 -25.12
N ASP A 280 14.34 15.55 -24.58
CA ASP A 280 12.99 15.36 -25.12
C ASP A 280 12.85 15.91 -26.56
N SER A 281 13.79 16.73 -27.05
CA SER A 281 13.75 17.30 -28.41
C SER A 281 14.32 16.34 -29.46
N ASP A 282 15.40 15.63 -29.15
CA ASP A 282 16.01 14.60 -30.00
C ASP A 282 15.01 13.50 -30.37
N LEU A 283 14.22 13.05 -29.38
CA LEU A 283 13.19 12.02 -29.52
C LEU A 283 12.05 12.47 -30.44
N ASN A 284 11.62 13.73 -30.30
CA ASN A 284 10.51 14.32 -31.05
C ASN A 284 10.87 14.68 -32.50
N GLU A 285 12.11 15.09 -32.80
CA GLU A 285 12.52 15.48 -34.16
C GLU A 285 12.79 14.27 -35.08
N ASN A 286 13.30 13.15 -34.55
CA ASN A 286 13.87 12.08 -35.36
C ASN A 286 13.04 10.78 -35.41
N GLY A 287 12.10 10.56 -34.48
CA GLY A 287 11.22 9.39 -34.46
C GLY A 287 11.94 8.05 -34.28
N VAL A 288 12.24 7.69 -33.02
CA VAL A 288 12.91 6.41 -32.70
C VAL A 288 11.94 5.24 -32.86
N THR A 289 11.95 4.62 -34.04
CA THR A 289 11.09 3.46 -34.36
C THR A 289 11.78 2.10 -34.18
N THR A 290 13.11 2.04 -34.25
CA THR A 290 13.91 0.79 -34.13
C THR A 290 15.20 1.06 -33.36
N ILE A 291 15.80 0.00 -32.77
CA ILE A 291 17.08 0.09 -32.05
C ILE A 291 18.21 0.64 -32.94
N THR A 292 18.17 0.32 -34.25
CA THR A 292 19.12 0.85 -35.23
C THR A 292 18.98 2.37 -35.44
N THR A 293 17.81 2.94 -35.15
CA THR A 293 17.60 4.40 -35.10
C THR A 293 18.12 4.97 -33.78
N THR A 294 17.82 4.33 -32.64
CA THR A 294 18.34 4.70 -31.31
C THR A 294 19.87 4.81 -31.32
N ALA A 295 20.57 3.78 -31.81
CA ALA A 295 22.02 3.73 -31.90
C ALA A 295 22.64 4.83 -32.79
N LYS A 296 21.90 5.35 -33.78
CA LYS A 296 22.34 6.47 -34.63
C LYS A 296 22.14 7.84 -33.97
N MET A 297 21.16 7.96 -33.08
CA MET A 297 20.97 9.16 -32.26
C MET A 297 22.03 9.25 -31.16
N LEU A 298 22.24 8.15 -30.43
CA LEU A 298 23.23 8.03 -29.36
C LEU A 298 24.67 8.34 -29.80
N ALA A 299 24.97 8.22 -31.11
CA ALA A 299 26.29 8.48 -31.68
C ALA A 299 26.58 9.98 -31.99
N LYS A 300 25.67 10.91 -31.69
CA LYS A 300 25.72 12.28 -32.24
C LYS A 300 26.11 13.40 -31.26
N GLU A 301 25.95 13.20 -29.95
CA GLU A 301 25.99 14.29 -28.93
C GLU A 301 27.09 14.13 -27.87
N THR A 302 27.54 15.24 -27.27
CA THR A 302 28.80 15.30 -26.49
C THR A 302 28.69 14.98 -24.98
N ASN A 303 27.54 14.51 -24.49
CA ASN A 303 27.28 14.24 -23.07
C ASN A 303 26.94 12.76 -22.79
N ALA A 304 27.85 11.84 -23.17
CA ALA A 304 27.63 10.41 -22.98
C ALA A 304 28.01 9.93 -21.56
N SER A 305 27.07 9.27 -20.87
CA SER A 305 27.18 8.77 -19.50
C SER A 305 27.07 7.25 -19.45
N TYR A 306 27.68 6.63 -18.44
CA TYR A 306 27.42 5.23 -18.08
C TYR A 306 26.23 5.08 -17.12
N ALA A 307 25.80 6.18 -16.50
CA ALA A 307 24.62 6.22 -15.63
C ALA A 307 23.35 6.21 -16.47
N THR A 308 22.36 5.43 -16.06
CA THR A 308 20.99 5.59 -16.53
C THR A 308 20.35 6.77 -15.80
N ARG A 309 19.33 7.43 -16.38
CA ARG A 309 18.77 8.63 -15.74
C ARG A 309 17.94 8.21 -14.52
N ASP A 310 16.94 7.38 -14.80
CA ASP A 310 15.82 7.10 -13.89
C ASP A 310 15.85 5.68 -13.30
N GLY A 311 16.73 4.79 -13.76
CA GLY A 311 16.90 3.45 -13.19
C GLY A 311 17.59 3.44 -11.82
N ASP A 312 17.01 2.70 -10.87
CA ASP A 312 17.43 2.54 -9.48
C ASP A 312 18.82 1.92 -9.35
N GLY A 313 19.04 0.76 -9.96
CA GLY A 313 20.26 -0.02 -9.76
C GLY A 313 20.32 -0.65 -8.38
N ILE A 314 19.31 -1.43 -8.03
CA ILE A 314 19.28 -2.37 -6.91
C ILE A 314 19.74 -3.75 -7.40
N GLY A 315 20.50 -4.46 -6.56
CA GLY A 315 20.95 -5.82 -6.86
C GLY A 315 19.78 -6.80 -6.92
N PHE A 316 19.00 -6.88 -5.85
CA PHE A 316 17.76 -7.65 -5.77
C PHE A 316 16.64 -6.80 -5.13
N LYS A 317 15.68 -6.32 -5.93
CA LYS A 317 14.45 -5.63 -5.51
C LYS A 317 13.38 -6.69 -5.24
N LEU A 318 13.20 -7.03 -3.97
CA LEU A 318 12.44 -8.20 -3.52
C LEU A 318 10.93 -7.91 -3.33
N GLY A 319 10.36 -6.93 -4.05
CA GLY A 319 8.92 -6.65 -4.06
C GLY A 319 8.58 -5.20 -4.45
N GLY A 320 7.39 -4.73 -4.07
CA GLY A 320 6.92 -3.38 -4.43
C GLY A 320 5.56 -3.00 -3.88
N SER A 321 5.28 -1.68 -3.86
CA SER A 321 3.97 -1.03 -3.68
C SER A 321 3.00 -1.70 -2.68
N VAL A 322 3.48 -2.00 -1.47
CA VAL A 322 2.71 -2.58 -0.36
C VAL A 322 1.94 -3.86 -0.69
N MET A 323 2.35 -4.62 -1.71
CA MET A 323 1.77 -5.92 -2.02
C MET A 323 2.64 -7.07 -1.52
N GLU A 324 2.04 -7.93 -0.70
CA GLU A 324 2.69 -9.13 -0.17
C GLU A 324 3.02 -10.10 -1.31
N GLY A 325 4.31 -10.37 -1.45
CA GLY A 325 4.86 -11.48 -2.21
C GLY A 325 5.92 -12.14 -1.35
N ASN A 326 5.77 -13.42 -1.03
CA ASN A 326 6.77 -14.12 -0.22
C ASN A 326 8.03 -14.38 -1.06
N VAL A 327 9.22 -14.26 -0.46
CA VAL A 327 10.47 -14.44 -1.21
C VAL A 327 11.48 -15.25 -0.42
N ILE A 328 12.10 -16.23 -1.08
CA ILE A 328 13.20 -17.02 -0.54
C ILE A 328 14.45 -16.70 -1.36
N VAL A 329 15.51 -16.26 -0.68
CA VAL A 329 16.80 -15.96 -1.30
C VAL A 329 17.89 -16.74 -0.57
N GLU A 330 18.52 -17.70 -1.24
CA GLU A 330 19.58 -18.54 -0.66
C GLU A 330 20.90 -18.42 -1.42
N ASN A 331 22.01 -18.22 -0.71
CA ASN A 331 23.37 -18.23 -1.26
C ASN A 331 23.60 -17.18 -2.37
N CYS A 332 23.01 -15.99 -2.27
CA CYS A 332 23.09 -14.94 -3.30
C CYS A 332 24.06 -13.81 -2.95
N MET A 333 24.66 -13.17 -3.96
CA MET A 333 25.64 -12.08 -3.76
C MET A 333 25.27 -10.82 -4.55
N ALA A 334 25.26 -9.67 -3.88
CA ALA A 334 24.99 -8.37 -4.49
C ALA A 334 26.16 -7.39 -4.26
N PHE A 335 26.75 -6.83 -5.32
CA PHE A 335 27.84 -5.86 -5.17
C PHE A 335 27.89 -4.76 -6.21
N ASN A 336 28.45 -3.60 -5.84
CA ASN A 336 28.66 -2.46 -6.74
C ASN A 336 27.39 -1.97 -7.48
N ASN A 337 26.18 -2.22 -6.96
CA ASN A 337 24.95 -1.69 -7.54
C ASN A 337 24.76 -0.21 -7.10
N ARG A 338 24.18 0.63 -7.98
CA ARG A 338 24.02 2.10 -7.78
C ARG A 338 23.39 2.46 -6.43
N LEU A 339 22.31 1.76 -6.05
CA LEU A 339 21.62 1.92 -4.78
C LEU A 339 21.86 0.72 -3.86
N HIS A 340 20.90 -0.20 -3.75
CA HIS A 340 20.91 -1.22 -2.71
C HIS A 340 21.48 -2.57 -3.17
N GLY A 341 22.03 -3.37 -2.25
CA GLY A 341 22.39 -4.76 -2.54
C GLY A 341 21.14 -5.63 -2.63
N PHE A 342 20.40 -5.70 -1.52
CA PHE A 342 19.08 -6.32 -1.43
C PHE A 342 18.12 -5.30 -0.80
N SER A 343 16.93 -5.12 -1.36
CA SER A 343 15.88 -4.27 -0.80
C SER A 343 14.57 -5.05 -0.71
N ASP A 344 13.81 -4.88 0.37
CA ASP A 344 12.43 -5.35 0.42
C ASP A 344 11.50 -4.53 -0.51
N ASN A 345 11.94 -3.33 -0.90
CA ASN A 345 11.19 -2.35 -1.66
C ASN A 345 9.74 -2.15 -1.18
N SER A 346 9.55 -2.10 0.14
CA SER A 346 8.24 -1.99 0.80
C SER A 346 7.29 -3.16 0.52
N ASN A 347 7.84 -4.38 0.36
CA ASN A 347 7.08 -5.63 0.42
C ASN A 347 6.63 -5.91 1.87
N PRO A 348 5.32 -6.03 2.16
CA PRO A 348 4.80 -6.41 3.47
C PRO A 348 4.71 -7.94 3.65
N GLY A 349 4.96 -8.70 2.58
CA GLY A 349 5.17 -10.14 2.64
C GLY A 349 6.49 -10.49 3.33
N VAL A 350 6.67 -11.77 3.64
CA VAL A 350 7.83 -12.21 4.40
C VAL A 350 8.99 -12.56 3.48
N LEU A 351 10.15 -12.01 3.80
CA LEU A 351 11.40 -12.36 3.15
C LEU A 351 12.18 -13.37 3.98
N SER A 352 12.68 -14.43 3.35
CA SER A 352 13.57 -15.42 3.95
C SER A 352 14.92 -15.38 3.23
N LEU A 353 15.92 -14.76 3.84
CA LEU A 353 17.27 -14.66 3.28
C LEU A 353 18.24 -15.55 4.07
N ARG A 354 18.98 -16.38 3.34
CA ARG A 354 19.97 -17.30 3.90
C ARG A 354 21.29 -17.22 3.17
N ASN A 355 22.39 -17.04 3.91
CA ASN A 355 23.75 -17.01 3.38
C ASN A 355 23.90 -16.01 2.23
N CYS A 356 23.35 -14.79 2.34
CA CYS A 356 23.53 -13.76 1.32
C CYS A 356 24.68 -12.80 1.67
N THR A 357 25.46 -12.40 0.67
CA THR A 357 26.53 -11.40 0.82
C THR A 357 26.15 -10.11 0.09
N ALA A 358 26.17 -8.99 0.80
CA ALA A 358 26.04 -7.65 0.22
C ALA A 358 27.36 -6.87 0.43
N TYR A 359 27.95 -6.40 -0.66
CA TYR A 359 29.29 -5.81 -0.65
C TYR A 359 29.38 -4.54 -1.51
N ASN A 360 29.82 -3.41 -0.94
CA ASN A 360 30.05 -2.17 -1.70
C ASN A 360 28.89 -1.80 -2.65
N ASN A 361 27.64 -1.94 -2.20
CA ASN A 361 26.53 -1.23 -2.85
C ASN A 361 26.57 0.25 -2.38
N SER A 362 25.72 1.13 -2.89
CA SER A 362 25.90 2.59 -2.80
C SER A 362 27.19 3.08 -3.47
N VAL A 363 27.27 2.89 -4.78
CA VAL A 363 28.40 3.35 -5.59
C VAL A 363 27.99 4.40 -6.62
N SER A 364 28.96 5.19 -7.04
CA SER A 364 28.90 6.07 -8.20
C SER A 364 29.92 5.60 -9.23
N PHE A 365 29.76 6.06 -10.47
CA PHE A 365 30.63 5.68 -11.58
C PHE A 365 31.39 6.90 -12.07
N ASN A 366 32.69 6.77 -12.26
CA ASN A 366 33.52 7.84 -12.82
C ASN A 366 33.15 8.06 -14.30
N PRO A 367 32.66 9.26 -14.70
CA PRO A 367 32.19 9.50 -16.05
C PRO A 367 33.32 9.51 -17.10
N GLU A 368 34.58 9.67 -16.70
CA GLU A 368 35.74 9.64 -17.61
C GLU A 368 36.28 8.22 -17.79
N THR A 369 36.52 7.49 -16.70
CA THR A 369 37.24 6.20 -16.71
C THR A 369 36.35 4.97 -16.73
N GLY A 370 35.07 5.11 -16.37
CA GLY A 370 34.16 3.99 -16.17
C GLY A 370 34.47 3.14 -14.92
N GLU A 371 35.06 3.76 -13.91
CA GLU A 371 35.45 3.13 -12.64
C GLU A 371 34.34 3.26 -11.60
N VAL A 372 34.01 2.15 -10.93
CA VAL A 372 33.07 2.14 -9.79
C VAL A 372 33.79 2.68 -8.54
N THR A 373 33.24 3.73 -7.93
CA THR A 373 33.76 4.33 -6.69
C THR A 373 32.67 4.39 -5.61
N PRO A 374 32.99 4.21 -4.32
CA PRO A 374 32.02 4.43 -3.25
C PRO A 374 31.45 5.85 -3.27
N ASN A 375 30.16 6.00 -2.95
CA ASN A 375 29.49 7.30 -2.91
C ASN A 375 29.10 7.73 -1.49
N SER A 376 28.55 8.93 -1.34
CA SER A 376 28.07 9.47 -0.06
C SER A 376 26.54 9.45 0.07
N ASN A 377 25.84 8.55 -0.64
CA ASN A 377 24.40 8.42 -0.53
C ASN A 377 24.00 7.69 0.77
N THR A 378 22.70 7.55 0.99
CA THR A 378 22.13 6.91 2.20
C THR A 378 21.55 5.51 1.94
N SER A 379 21.75 4.94 0.74
CA SER A 379 21.31 3.58 0.41
C SER A 379 22.17 2.53 1.12
N ASN A 380 21.72 1.27 1.11
CA ASN A 380 22.20 0.24 2.05
C ASN A 380 22.61 -1.05 1.33
N ASN A 381 23.49 -1.83 1.96
CA ASN A 381 23.80 -3.18 1.49
C ASN A 381 22.56 -4.08 1.64
N PHE A 382 21.90 -4.01 2.80
CA PHE A 382 20.61 -4.63 3.06
C PHE A 382 19.59 -3.58 3.51
N ASP A 383 18.49 -3.46 2.77
CA ASP A 383 17.37 -2.56 3.08
C ASP A 383 16.07 -3.34 3.19
N LEU A 384 15.98 -4.16 4.24
CA LEU A 384 15.01 -5.25 4.37
C LEU A 384 13.99 -5.02 5.51
N ALA A 385 13.66 -3.75 5.79
CA ALA A 385 12.62 -3.38 6.75
C ALA A 385 12.05 -1.97 6.50
N ARG A 386 11.73 -1.64 5.24
CA ARG A 386 11.15 -0.34 4.85
C ARG A 386 9.71 -0.18 5.32
N ASP A 387 8.93 -1.26 5.38
CA ASP A 387 7.61 -1.26 6.03
C ASP A 387 7.77 -1.37 7.57
N GLU A 388 6.91 -0.68 8.33
CA GLU A 388 6.90 -0.75 9.80
C GLU A 388 6.44 -2.13 10.33
N LYS A 389 5.75 -2.92 9.49
CA LYS A 389 5.22 -4.26 9.79
C LYS A 389 6.15 -5.40 9.40
N SER A 390 7.17 -5.19 8.56
CA SER A 390 8.05 -6.26 8.07
C SER A 390 8.65 -7.07 9.22
N TYR A 391 8.50 -8.41 9.17
CA TYR A 391 9.13 -9.34 10.09
C TYR A 391 9.67 -10.54 9.31
N ASN A 392 10.95 -10.46 8.99
CA ASN A 392 11.60 -11.34 8.03
C ASN A 392 12.47 -12.41 8.72
N ASN A 393 13.02 -13.33 7.93
CA ASN A 393 13.82 -14.45 8.42
C ASN A 393 15.23 -14.35 7.85
N TYR A 394 16.23 -14.21 8.73
CA TYR A 394 17.63 -13.99 8.34
C TYR A 394 18.54 -15.03 8.98
N TYR A 395 19.35 -15.69 8.16
CA TYR A 395 20.40 -16.58 8.65
C TYR A 395 21.67 -16.45 7.82
N GLY A 396 22.82 -16.26 8.46
CA GLY A 396 24.10 -16.25 7.75
C GLY A 396 24.32 -15.03 6.85
N LEU A 397 23.65 -13.88 7.06
CA LEU A 397 23.83 -12.72 6.18
C LEU A 397 25.16 -11.99 6.45
N LEU A 398 25.83 -11.52 5.40
CA LEU A 398 27.10 -10.79 5.50
C LEU A 398 27.04 -9.46 4.75
N SER A 399 27.00 -8.35 5.51
CA SER A 399 27.16 -6.99 4.97
C SER A 399 28.61 -6.56 5.10
N TYR A 400 29.19 -6.02 4.02
CA TYR A 400 30.57 -5.54 4.05
C TYR A 400 30.84 -4.33 3.14
N MET A 401 31.80 -3.48 3.54
CA MET A 401 32.28 -2.31 2.80
C MET A 401 33.82 -2.21 2.91
N THR A 402 34.54 -2.12 1.78
CA THR A 402 36.02 -1.93 1.75
C THR A 402 36.44 -0.46 1.75
N ASN A 403 37.76 -0.23 1.88
CA ASN A 403 38.43 1.01 1.46
C ASN A 403 37.95 2.35 2.06
N GLN A 404 37.94 2.44 3.40
CA GLN A 404 37.89 3.73 4.12
C GLN A 404 39.28 4.19 4.60
N THR A 405 40.31 4.07 3.76
CA THR A 405 41.62 4.70 4.01
C THR A 405 41.60 6.21 3.74
N ASP A 406 40.68 6.69 2.89
CA ASP A 406 40.40 8.11 2.78
C ASP A 406 39.49 8.60 3.92
N LYS A 407 40.10 9.31 4.87
CA LYS A 407 39.43 9.86 6.06
C LYS A 407 38.48 11.02 5.75
N THR A 408 38.34 11.44 4.49
CA THR A 408 37.46 12.55 4.09
C THR A 408 36.02 12.13 3.81
N ILE A 409 35.78 10.86 3.45
CA ILE A 409 34.43 10.36 3.13
C ILE A 409 33.79 9.76 4.39
N THR A 410 32.70 10.36 4.86
CA THR A 410 31.90 9.81 5.98
C THR A 410 30.70 9.06 5.42
N TYR A 411 30.68 7.75 5.61
CA TYR A 411 29.64 6.88 5.05
C TYR A 411 28.41 6.84 5.97
N SER A 412 27.26 7.17 5.39
CA SER A 412 25.95 7.24 6.04
C SER A 412 25.12 5.95 5.93
N ASN A 413 25.49 5.02 5.05
CA ASN A 413 24.78 3.76 4.82
C ASN A 413 24.63 2.93 6.11
N LYS A 414 23.41 2.49 6.41
CA LYS A 414 23.07 1.73 7.62
C LYS A 414 21.99 0.72 7.28
N ASP A 415 22.32 -0.56 7.32
CA ASP A 415 21.40 -1.63 6.95
C ASP A 415 20.10 -1.60 7.78
N ALA A 416 18.99 -1.80 7.10
CA ALA A 416 17.66 -1.90 7.68
C ALA A 416 17.25 -3.38 7.80
N TYR A 417 16.83 -3.79 8.99
CA TYR A 417 16.39 -5.16 9.26
C TYR A 417 15.42 -5.21 10.45
N ARG A 418 14.45 -6.12 10.38
CA ARG A 418 13.53 -6.49 11.46
C ARG A 418 13.09 -7.95 11.26
N GLY A 419 13.17 -8.79 12.30
CA GLY A 419 12.75 -10.18 12.21
C GLY A 419 13.53 -11.18 13.06
N SER A 420 13.46 -12.46 12.69
CA SER A 420 14.18 -13.56 13.36
C SER A 420 15.56 -13.76 12.73
N ILE A 421 16.63 -13.50 13.50
CA ILE A 421 18.00 -13.36 13.01
C ILE A 421 18.94 -14.37 13.68
N GLY A 422 19.70 -15.12 12.88
CA GLY A 422 20.81 -15.95 13.36
C GLY A 422 22.06 -15.81 12.47
N ALA A 423 23.24 -16.10 13.03
CA ALA A 423 24.52 -16.16 12.31
C ALA A 423 24.86 -14.97 11.39
N SER A 424 24.33 -13.76 11.61
CA SER A 424 24.36 -12.65 10.63
C SER A 424 25.18 -11.44 11.11
N ILE A 425 25.71 -10.66 10.16
CA ILE A 425 26.42 -9.40 10.37
C ILE A 425 25.90 -8.29 9.46
N PHE A 426 25.53 -7.15 10.04
CA PHE A 426 24.99 -5.97 9.36
C PHE A 426 25.85 -4.72 9.59
N ASN A 427 25.92 -3.82 8.61
CA ASN A 427 26.53 -2.50 8.74
C ASN A 427 25.55 -1.56 9.49
N VAL A 428 26.01 -0.94 10.57
CA VAL A 428 25.22 0.02 11.38
C VAL A 428 25.65 1.48 11.20
N GLY A 429 26.38 1.78 10.13
CA GLY A 429 26.82 3.12 9.75
C GLY A 429 28.25 3.43 10.14
N LYS A 430 28.92 4.25 9.31
CA LYS A 430 30.31 4.70 9.51
C LYS A 430 31.30 3.52 9.70
N ASN A 431 31.15 2.48 8.88
CA ASN A 431 31.93 1.23 8.95
C ASN A 431 31.95 0.55 10.34
N LYS A 432 30.82 0.64 11.07
CA LYS A 432 30.58 -0.15 12.28
C LYS A 432 29.64 -1.28 11.94
N TYR A 433 29.78 -2.42 12.61
CA TYR A 433 28.97 -3.59 12.34
C TYR A 433 28.30 -4.10 13.60
N SER A 434 27.14 -4.74 13.45
CA SER A 434 26.49 -5.53 14.49
C SER A 434 26.42 -7.00 14.08
N THR A 435 26.53 -7.91 15.04
CA THR A 435 26.52 -9.36 14.84
C THR A 435 25.47 -10.06 15.72
N PHE A 436 24.90 -11.13 15.16
CA PHE A 436 23.98 -12.05 15.80
C PHE A 436 24.58 -13.46 15.69
N THR A 437 25.18 -13.99 16.76
CA THR A 437 25.83 -15.31 16.76
C THR A 437 24.90 -16.47 17.10
N THR A 438 23.68 -16.18 17.55
CA THR A 438 22.63 -17.14 17.88
C THR A 438 21.30 -16.58 17.41
N TYR A 439 20.29 -17.44 17.23
CA TYR A 439 18.93 -16.99 16.92
C TYR A 439 18.37 -16.03 17.98
N GLN A 440 17.94 -14.85 17.54
CA GLN A 440 17.39 -13.74 18.32
C GLN A 440 16.34 -12.98 17.51
N ASP A 441 15.38 -12.37 18.19
CA ASP A 441 14.47 -11.35 17.63
C ASP A 441 15.22 -10.01 17.52
N GLY A 442 15.50 -9.58 16.29
CA GLY A 442 16.43 -8.50 15.97
C GLY A 442 15.78 -7.34 15.21
N SER A 443 16.24 -6.10 15.46
CA SER A 443 15.80 -4.93 14.70
C SER A 443 16.83 -3.80 14.72
N SER A 444 17.04 -3.15 13.57
CA SER A 444 17.90 -1.96 13.45
C SER A 444 17.26 -0.67 13.98
N TYR A 445 15.96 -0.71 14.34
CA TYR A 445 15.18 0.42 14.86
C TYR A 445 14.99 0.40 16.38
N VAL A 446 15.16 -0.77 17.02
CA VAL A 446 14.96 -0.96 18.47
C VAL A 446 16.30 -1.22 19.13
N ALA A 447 16.79 -0.29 19.96
CA ALA A 447 18.15 -0.34 20.50
C ALA A 447 18.48 -1.63 21.29
N SER A 448 17.50 -2.20 22.01
CA SER A 448 17.65 -3.46 22.74
C SER A 448 17.70 -4.71 21.84
N LYS A 449 17.38 -4.57 20.54
CA LYS A 449 17.37 -5.63 19.53
C LYS A 449 18.42 -5.44 18.41
N ALA A 450 19.32 -4.48 18.54
CA ALA A 450 20.27 -4.08 17.49
C ALA A 450 21.52 -4.98 17.33
N GLY A 451 21.51 -6.17 17.94
CA GLY A 451 22.65 -7.10 17.95
C GLY A 451 23.83 -6.63 18.83
N ARG A 452 24.96 -7.33 18.75
CA ARG A 452 26.19 -6.97 19.48
C ARG A 452 27.17 -6.28 18.55
N ALA A 453 27.92 -5.28 19.02
CA ALA A 453 28.95 -4.62 18.19
C ALA A 453 30.03 -5.61 17.73
N TYR A 454 30.35 -5.59 16.43
CA TYR A 454 31.40 -6.39 15.80
C TYR A 454 32.49 -5.46 15.25
N ASN A 455 33.68 -5.52 15.86
CA ASN A 455 34.77 -4.57 15.58
C ASN A 455 35.90 -5.17 14.72
N ASN A 456 35.80 -6.44 14.33
CA ASN A 456 36.86 -7.19 13.64
C ASN A 456 36.63 -7.29 12.11
N MET A 457 35.79 -6.42 11.55
CA MET A 457 35.47 -6.41 10.12
C MET A 457 36.57 -5.68 9.33
N SER A 458 37.20 -6.35 8.35
CA SER A 458 38.29 -5.82 7.54
C SER A 458 38.53 -6.69 6.29
N ASP A 459 39.27 -6.18 5.32
CA ASP A 459 39.61 -6.89 4.07
C ASP A 459 40.29 -8.25 4.35
N ASP A 460 41.07 -8.33 5.44
CA ASP A 460 41.83 -9.51 5.87
C ASP A 460 40.98 -10.73 6.24
N ILE A 461 39.66 -10.61 6.38
CA ILE A 461 38.77 -11.77 6.63
C ILE A 461 38.43 -12.55 5.35
N PHE A 462 38.70 -11.97 4.18
CA PHE A 462 38.40 -12.54 2.86
C PHE A 462 39.65 -12.99 2.13
N GLU A 463 39.56 -13.94 1.20
CA GLU A 463 40.66 -14.29 0.30
C GLU A 463 40.97 -13.16 -0.67
N SER A 464 39.95 -12.61 -1.33
CA SER A 464 39.99 -11.35 -2.08
C SER A 464 38.74 -10.50 -1.83
N VAL A 465 38.91 -9.18 -1.90
CA VAL A 465 37.80 -8.20 -1.93
C VAL A 465 37.74 -7.43 -3.25
N THR A 466 38.66 -7.70 -4.17
CA THR A 466 38.76 -7.03 -5.47
C THR A 466 38.31 -7.96 -6.59
N PHE A 467 37.51 -7.42 -7.50
CA PHE A 467 37.13 -8.09 -8.73
C PHE A 467 38.25 -7.91 -9.76
N GLY A 468 38.89 -9.00 -10.17
CA GLY A 468 40.08 -9.00 -11.05
C GLY A 468 39.79 -8.70 -12.52
N TYR A 469 38.99 -7.67 -12.81
CA TYR A 469 38.52 -7.30 -14.15
C TYR A 469 39.11 -5.96 -14.63
N ASN A 470 39.27 -5.81 -15.95
CA ASN A 470 39.68 -4.57 -16.61
C ASN A 470 38.50 -3.99 -17.43
N PRO A 471 37.89 -2.85 -17.02
CA PRO A 471 36.73 -2.26 -17.69
C PRO A 471 36.91 -1.94 -19.17
N ASN A 472 38.15 -1.81 -19.63
CA ASN A 472 38.49 -1.51 -21.02
C ASN A 472 38.75 -2.76 -21.89
N GLY A 473 38.55 -3.97 -21.37
CA GLY A 473 39.06 -5.22 -21.97
C GLY A 473 38.02 -6.26 -22.40
N ASN A 474 37.19 -6.78 -21.47
CA ASN A 474 36.32 -7.93 -21.74
C ASN A 474 34.86 -7.69 -21.31
N ARG A 475 34.00 -7.39 -22.28
CA ARG A 475 32.58 -7.06 -22.05
C ARG A 475 31.70 -8.27 -21.66
N GLN A 476 32.18 -9.50 -21.83
CA GLN A 476 31.46 -10.73 -21.46
C GLN A 476 31.85 -11.19 -20.04
N LEU A 477 31.53 -10.37 -19.05
CA LEU A 477 31.91 -10.55 -17.64
C LEU A 477 31.46 -11.89 -17.07
N HIS A 478 30.22 -12.26 -17.33
CA HIS A 478 29.62 -13.52 -16.89
C HIS A 478 30.45 -14.74 -17.27
N LYS A 479 31.11 -14.77 -18.45
CA LYS A 479 31.94 -15.91 -18.88
C LYS A 479 33.20 -16.11 -18.05
N LEU A 480 33.65 -15.07 -17.32
CA LEU A 480 34.75 -15.18 -16.36
C LEU A 480 34.30 -15.77 -15.01
N LEU A 481 32.99 -15.83 -14.78
CA LEU A 481 32.32 -16.26 -13.53
C LEU A 481 31.58 -17.58 -13.71
N ARG A 482 31.95 -18.36 -14.72
CA ARG A 482 31.35 -19.65 -15.05
C ARG A 482 32.41 -20.73 -15.04
N ASN A 483 32.10 -21.88 -14.45
CA ASN A 483 32.83 -23.12 -14.61
C ASN A 483 32.59 -23.69 -16.03
N ALA A 484 33.30 -24.77 -16.38
CA ALA A 484 33.16 -25.42 -17.69
C ALA A 484 31.77 -26.05 -17.95
N ASP A 485 30.97 -26.27 -16.90
CA ASP A 485 29.58 -26.76 -16.93
C ASP A 485 28.54 -25.63 -16.86
N ASN A 486 28.98 -24.37 -17.00
CA ASN A 486 28.18 -23.15 -16.82
C ASN A 486 27.64 -22.91 -15.40
N SER A 487 28.04 -23.67 -14.37
CA SER A 487 27.77 -23.27 -12.98
C SER A 487 28.57 -22.02 -12.59
N LEU A 488 28.10 -21.29 -11.59
CA LEU A 488 28.72 -20.04 -11.13
C LEU A 488 30.06 -20.26 -10.41
N ASN A 489 31.04 -19.37 -10.62
CA ASN A 489 32.31 -19.36 -9.90
C ASN A 489 32.91 -17.94 -9.75
N MET A 490 32.75 -17.35 -8.56
CA MET A 490 33.30 -16.07 -8.11
C MET A 490 34.77 -16.14 -7.66
N LYS A 491 35.39 -17.32 -7.67
CA LYS A 491 36.79 -17.58 -7.29
C LYS A 491 37.06 -17.11 -5.85
N ASP A 492 38.10 -16.32 -5.63
CA ASP A 492 38.54 -15.86 -4.31
C ASP A 492 37.70 -14.67 -3.79
N MET A 493 36.83 -14.08 -4.63
CA MET A 493 36.09 -12.87 -4.29
C MET A 493 35.07 -13.12 -3.17
N LEU A 494 35.25 -12.40 -2.06
CA LEU A 494 34.44 -12.47 -0.84
C LEU A 494 34.34 -13.87 -0.21
N ASN A 495 35.26 -14.79 -0.57
CA ASN A 495 35.40 -16.08 0.10
C ASN A 495 35.99 -15.86 1.51
N VAL A 496 35.35 -16.38 2.56
CA VAL A 496 35.70 -16.07 3.96
C VAL A 496 36.77 -17.04 4.46
N LYS A 497 37.94 -16.50 4.80
CA LYS A 497 39.08 -17.26 5.38
C LYS A 497 39.21 -17.11 6.90
N ASN A 498 38.43 -16.22 7.53
CA ASN A 498 38.45 -16.03 8.98
C ASN A 498 37.74 -17.20 9.70
N SER A 499 38.48 -17.91 10.57
CA SER A 499 37.99 -19.10 11.28
C SER A 499 36.77 -18.86 12.17
N ASP A 500 36.67 -17.68 12.79
CA ASP A 500 35.61 -17.40 13.76
C ASP A 500 34.27 -17.28 13.04
N LEU A 501 34.26 -16.62 11.88
CA LEU A 501 33.09 -16.47 11.02
C LEU A 501 32.60 -17.80 10.42
N LEU A 502 33.47 -18.79 10.24
CA LEU A 502 33.07 -20.15 9.87
C LEU A 502 32.35 -20.88 11.01
N THR A 503 32.61 -20.52 12.28
CA THR A 503 31.92 -21.15 13.41
C THR A 503 30.54 -20.56 13.71
N TYR A 504 30.26 -19.34 13.23
CA TYR A 504 28.98 -18.66 13.49
C TYR A 504 27.81 -19.26 12.71
N CYS A 505 28.05 -19.76 11.51
CA CYS A 505 27.04 -20.30 10.58
C CYS A 505 27.04 -21.85 10.62
N ASP A 506 26.98 -22.42 11.82
CA ASP A 506 26.98 -23.87 12.09
C ASP A 506 28.13 -24.65 11.38
N GLY A 507 29.31 -24.04 11.30
CA GLY A 507 30.50 -24.63 10.64
C GLY A 507 30.62 -24.32 9.13
N LYS A 508 29.64 -23.63 8.54
CA LYS A 508 29.69 -23.11 7.17
C LYS A 508 30.20 -21.65 7.15
N GLN A 509 30.52 -21.15 5.96
CA GLN A 509 30.79 -19.73 5.73
C GLN A 509 29.55 -18.87 6.03
N ILE A 510 29.78 -17.69 6.63
CA ILE A 510 28.80 -16.60 6.67
C ILE A 510 28.79 -15.86 5.32
N GLY A 511 27.61 -15.47 4.85
CA GLY A 511 27.42 -14.94 3.51
C GLY A 511 27.43 -16.03 2.44
N ALA A 512 27.32 -15.60 1.19
CA ALA A 512 27.27 -16.48 0.03
C ALA A 512 28.63 -17.11 -0.24
N LYS A 513 28.63 -18.42 -0.52
CA LYS A 513 29.77 -19.16 -1.05
C LYS A 513 29.42 -19.55 -2.50
N LEU A 514 30.00 -18.81 -3.44
CA LEU A 514 29.69 -18.89 -4.87
C LEU A 514 30.90 -19.21 -5.73
N ASN A 515 31.77 -20.08 -5.22
CA ASN A 515 33.01 -20.51 -5.85
C ASN A 515 33.19 -22.04 -5.88
N GLU A 516 32.08 -22.79 -5.83
CA GLU A 516 32.14 -24.24 -5.96
C GLU A 516 32.62 -24.65 -7.38
N THR A 517 33.14 -25.87 -7.50
CA THR A 517 33.86 -26.32 -8.70
C THR A 517 32.96 -26.80 -9.85
N SER A 518 31.66 -26.97 -9.60
CA SER A 518 30.70 -27.56 -10.53
C SER A 518 29.26 -27.30 -10.08
N TRP A 519 28.28 -27.52 -10.95
CA TRP A 519 26.84 -27.46 -10.66
C TRP A 519 26.49 -28.35 -9.47
N ASP A 520 26.75 -29.66 -9.57
CA ASP A 520 26.46 -30.68 -8.54
C ASP A 520 27.08 -30.44 -7.15
N ALA A 521 27.95 -29.43 -7.01
CA ALA A 521 28.57 -29.06 -5.74
C ALA A 521 27.76 -28.00 -4.96
N TYR A 522 26.80 -27.34 -5.61
CA TYR A 522 25.87 -26.41 -4.95
C TYR A 522 24.65 -27.15 -4.38
N ASP A 523 24.13 -26.65 -3.26
CA ASP A 523 22.76 -26.94 -2.87
C ASP A 523 21.83 -26.23 -3.89
N HIS A 524 20.93 -26.96 -4.55
CA HIS A 524 19.95 -26.40 -5.50
C HIS A 524 18.55 -26.31 -4.90
N TYR A 525 17.61 -25.67 -5.60
CA TYR A 525 16.20 -25.76 -5.25
C TYR A 525 15.56 -26.98 -5.95
N GLY A 526 15.03 -27.91 -5.16
CA GLY A 526 14.49 -29.18 -5.64
C GLY A 526 13.11 -29.06 -6.28
N LEU A 527 13.00 -28.34 -7.41
CA LEU A 527 12.01 -28.76 -8.40
C LEU A 527 12.50 -30.12 -8.91
N ASN A 528 11.77 -31.18 -8.58
CA ASN A 528 12.13 -32.52 -9.03
C ASN A 528 12.26 -32.52 -10.56
N ASP A 529 13.44 -32.83 -11.10
CA ASP A 529 13.62 -33.20 -12.51
C ASP A 529 12.80 -34.48 -12.73
N GLN A 530 11.56 -34.35 -13.21
CA GLN A 530 10.60 -35.45 -13.34
C GLN A 530 10.95 -36.35 -14.54
N GLU A 531 12.10 -37.03 -14.49
CA GLU A 531 12.43 -38.16 -15.36
C GLU A 531 11.57 -39.39 -14.98
N GLY A 532 10.25 -39.29 -15.23
CA GLY A 532 9.31 -40.35 -14.86
C GLY A 532 7.89 -40.09 -15.36
N LYS A 533 7.17 -41.17 -15.63
CA LYS A 533 5.72 -41.14 -15.94
C LYS A 533 4.90 -40.98 -14.66
N LEU A 534 4.89 -39.79 -14.08
CA LEU A 534 3.83 -39.38 -13.18
C LEU A 534 2.56 -39.02 -13.99
N ASP A 535 1.38 -39.16 -13.38
CA ASP A 535 0.16 -38.59 -13.96
C ASP A 535 0.00 -37.11 -13.56
N ASP A 536 -0.82 -36.36 -14.33
CA ASP A 536 -0.97 -34.91 -14.19
C ASP A 536 -1.37 -34.48 -12.76
N ILE A 537 -2.07 -35.35 -12.02
CA ILE A 537 -2.47 -35.11 -10.62
C ILE A 537 -1.26 -35.22 -9.68
N ASP A 538 -0.41 -36.23 -9.86
CA ASP A 538 0.80 -36.39 -9.04
C ASP A 538 1.81 -35.27 -9.28
N ILE A 539 1.90 -34.72 -10.50
CA ILE A 539 2.78 -33.59 -10.83
C ILE A 539 2.28 -32.30 -10.16
N VAL A 540 0.98 -32.01 -10.24
CA VAL A 540 0.38 -30.84 -9.58
C VAL A 540 0.56 -30.94 -8.06
N LEU A 541 0.39 -32.13 -7.46
CA LEU A 541 0.65 -32.36 -6.04
C LEU A 541 2.13 -32.24 -5.66
N ALA A 542 3.05 -32.70 -6.50
CA ALA A 542 4.49 -32.56 -6.27
C ALA A 542 4.91 -31.09 -6.36
N GLY A 543 4.54 -30.38 -7.42
CA GLY A 543 4.83 -28.95 -7.58
C GLY A 543 4.24 -28.09 -6.46
N ALA A 544 3.01 -28.37 -6.03
CA ALA A 544 2.38 -27.75 -4.86
C ALA A 544 3.13 -28.06 -3.55
N LYS A 545 3.58 -29.29 -3.36
CA LYS A 545 4.35 -29.70 -2.18
C LYS A 545 5.74 -29.06 -2.13
N ASP A 546 6.43 -29.01 -3.25
CA ASP A 546 7.79 -28.49 -3.32
C ASP A 546 7.78 -27.00 -2.95
N VAL A 547 6.78 -26.23 -3.41
CA VAL A 547 6.69 -24.76 -3.23
C VAL A 547 5.93 -24.29 -1.98
N LEU A 548 5.13 -25.15 -1.34
CA LEU A 548 4.40 -24.77 -0.12
C LEU A 548 5.39 -24.58 1.03
N GLU A 549 5.56 -23.35 1.51
CA GLU A 549 6.45 -23.02 2.63
C GLU A 549 5.69 -22.33 3.78
N ILE A 550 6.23 -22.44 5.01
CA ILE A 550 5.80 -21.59 6.13
C ILE A 550 6.83 -20.48 6.28
N MET A 551 6.39 -19.24 6.07
CA MET A 551 7.31 -18.10 6.03
C MET A 551 7.74 -17.64 7.43
N CYS A 552 8.55 -18.47 8.08
CA CYS A 552 9.16 -18.23 9.37
C CYS A 552 10.55 -18.86 9.42
N ASN A 553 11.37 -18.46 10.40
CA ASN A 553 12.63 -19.12 10.69
C ASN A 553 12.33 -20.36 11.53
N GLU A 554 12.31 -21.55 10.92
CA GLU A 554 11.90 -22.79 11.59
C GLU A 554 12.69 -23.05 12.89
N ASN A 555 13.96 -22.67 12.95
CA ASN A 555 14.80 -22.84 14.14
C ASN A 555 14.51 -21.80 15.25
N ALA A 556 13.76 -20.75 14.93
CA ALA A 556 13.44 -19.67 15.85
C ALA A 556 12.17 -18.89 15.48
N VAL A 557 11.02 -19.49 15.81
CA VAL A 557 9.70 -18.88 15.62
C VAL A 557 9.33 -18.01 16.83
N TYR A 558 8.99 -16.75 16.56
CA TYR A 558 8.61 -15.74 17.57
C TYR A 558 7.22 -15.13 17.32
N GLN A 559 6.73 -15.23 16.09
CA GLN A 559 5.56 -14.57 15.52
C GLN A 559 4.49 -15.58 15.07
N ASN A 560 3.25 -15.11 14.87
CA ASN A 560 2.22 -15.89 14.17
C ASN A 560 2.63 -16.14 12.71
N VAL A 561 2.14 -17.23 12.10
CA VAL A 561 2.50 -17.63 10.74
C VAL A 561 1.29 -17.73 9.82
N ASN A 562 1.40 -17.27 8.58
CA ASN A 562 0.37 -17.46 7.57
C ASN A 562 0.41 -18.92 7.07
N LEU A 563 -0.69 -19.66 7.24
CA LEU A 563 -0.85 -21.04 6.79
C LEU A 563 -1.73 -21.05 5.53
N ILE A 564 -1.07 -21.11 4.37
CA ILE A 564 -1.73 -21.12 3.04
C ILE A 564 -2.71 -22.31 2.95
N THR A 565 -3.96 -22.05 2.56
CA THR A 565 -5.01 -23.07 2.39
C THR A 565 -5.21 -23.47 0.92
N LYS A 566 -4.56 -22.79 -0.03
CA LYS A 566 -4.57 -23.17 -1.44
C LYS A 566 -3.26 -22.79 -2.14
N VAL A 567 -2.62 -23.74 -2.80
CA VAL A 567 -1.31 -23.56 -3.48
C VAL A 567 -1.33 -24.31 -4.82
N ASN A 568 -0.97 -23.64 -5.92
CA ASN A 568 -0.96 -24.20 -7.30
C ASN A 568 -2.14 -25.13 -7.62
N ASN A 569 -3.36 -24.61 -7.41
CA ASN A 569 -4.66 -25.30 -7.55
C ASN A 569 -4.96 -26.47 -6.59
N CYS A 570 -4.03 -26.87 -5.72
CA CYS A 570 -4.26 -27.83 -4.63
C CYS A 570 -4.90 -27.16 -3.41
N ASP A 571 -5.81 -27.86 -2.74
CA ASP A 571 -6.33 -27.45 -1.43
C ASP A 571 -5.41 -27.96 -0.32
N VAL A 572 -5.17 -27.15 0.72
CA VAL A 572 -4.25 -27.45 1.82
C VAL A 572 -4.98 -27.36 3.16
N THR A 573 -4.83 -28.41 3.98
CA THR A 573 -5.33 -28.46 5.35
C THR A 573 -4.18 -28.67 6.33
N TRP A 574 -4.29 -28.07 7.52
CA TRP A 574 -3.20 -28.01 8.50
C TRP A 574 -3.57 -28.68 9.82
N SER A 575 -2.57 -29.19 10.53
CA SER A 575 -2.69 -29.73 11.88
C SER A 575 -1.39 -29.55 12.67
N SER A 576 -1.49 -29.34 13.97
CA SER A 576 -0.35 -29.18 14.88
C SER A 576 -0.14 -30.41 15.75
N SER A 577 1.12 -30.81 15.92
CA SER A 577 1.50 -31.79 16.95
C SER A 577 1.32 -31.27 18.38
N ASN A 578 1.11 -29.95 18.57
CA ASN A 578 0.81 -29.34 19.85
C ASN A 578 -0.02 -28.05 19.66
N GLU A 579 -1.35 -28.21 19.51
CA GLU A 579 -2.32 -27.10 19.34
C GLU A 579 -2.31 -26.06 20.49
N LEU A 580 -1.72 -26.38 21.66
CA LEU A 580 -1.55 -25.40 22.75
C LEU A 580 -0.39 -24.42 22.51
N VAL A 581 0.55 -24.77 21.63
CA VAL A 581 1.77 -23.98 21.33
C VAL A 581 1.71 -23.37 19.94
N ILE A 582 1.17 -24.07 18.95
CA ILE A 582 0.75 -23.46 17.68
C ILE A 582 -0.65 -23.97 17.35
N GLN A 583 -1.63 -23.07 17.36
CA GLN A 583 -3.02 -23.37 17.00
C GLN A 583 -3.24 -23.10 15.51
N CYS A 584 -3.76 -24.08 14.77
CA CYS A 584 -4.06 -23.93 13.34
C CYS A 584 -5.42 -23.23 13.11
N GLY A 585 -5.43 -21.89 13.07
CA GLY A 585 -6.61 -21.09 12.74
C GLY A 585 -7.43 -20.62 13.94
N LYS A 586 -8.03 -19.43 13.80
CA LYS A 586 -8.98 -18.85 14.76
C LYS A 586 -10.41 -19.36 14.48
N PRO A 587 -11.12 -20.02 15.42
CA PRO A 587 -12.45 -20.55 15.16
C PRO A 587 -13.49 -19.45 14.96
N LYS A 588 -14.39 -19.60 13.98
CA LYS A 588 -15.47 -18.64 13.74
C LYS A 588 -16.44 -18.62 14.92
N ALA A 589 -16.82 -17.43 15.38
CA ALA A 589 -17.72 -17.24 16.53
C ALA A 589 -19.08 -17.95 16.42
N ASN A 590 -19.55 -18.23 15.20
CA ASN A 590 -20.81 -18.94 14.90
C ASN A 590 -20.65 -20.43 14.52
N ASN A 591 -19.42 -20.90 14.24
CA ASN A 591 -19.13 -22.32 14.02
C ASN A 591 -17.69 -22.65 14.47
N PRO A 592 -17.49 -23.23 15.67
CA PRO A 592 -16.14 -23.52 16.18
C PRO A 592 -15.42 -24.66 15.45
N ASN A 593 -16.06 -25.32 14.48
CA ASN A 593 -15.43 -26.33 13.62
C ASN A 593 -14.89 -25.75 12.30
N GLU A 594 -15.03 -24.44 12.07
CA GLU A 594 -14.48 -23.72 10.93
C GLU A 594 -13.57 -22.59 11.41
N TYR A 595 -12.49 -22.32 10.67
CA TYR A 595 -11.57 -21.23 10.96
C TYR A 595 -11.86 -19.98 10.12
N GLU A 596 -11.59 -18.81 10.68
CA GLU A 596 -11.53 -17.54 9.95
C GLU A 596 -10.49 -17.67 8.82
N THR A 597 -10.89 -17.35 7.59
CA THR A 597 -10.05 -17.46 6.38
C THR A 597 -9.94 -16.09 5.73
N ASN A 598 -8.72 -15.69 5.38
CA ASN A 598 -8.43 -14.47 4.64
C ASN A 598 -8.24 -14.78 3.16
N THR A 599 -8.66 -13.85 2.30
CA THR A 599 -8.51 -13.92 0.84
C THR A 599 -8.01 -12.59 0.33
N SER A 600 -6.95 -12.59 -0.48
CA SER A 600 -6.42 -11.37 -1.10
C SER A 600 -7.04 -11.05 -2.46
N VAL A 601 -6.71 -9.88 -3.02
CA VAL A 601 -7.21 -9.39 -4.33
C VAL A 601 -6.88 -10.36 -5.48
N SER A 602 -5.78 -11.10 -5.39
CA SER A 602 -5.36 -12.12 -6.37
C SER A 602 -5.93 -13.52 -6.08
N GLY A 603 -6.71 -13.69 -5.01
CA GLY A 603 -7.34 -14.96 -4.65
C GLY A 603 -6.46 -15.96 -3.89
N VAL A 604 -5.31 -15.53 -3.33
CA VAL A 604 -4.58 -16.34 -2.34
C VAL A 604 -5.46 -16.49 -1.09
N THR A 605 -5.55 -17.70 -0.55
CA THR A 605 -6.31 -17.97 0.69
C THR A 605 -5.43 -18.57 1.78
N PHE A 606 -5.61 -18.11 3.02
CA PHE A 606 -4.84 -18.58 4.18
C PHE A 606 -5.62 -18.46 5.50
N ILE A 607 -5.14 -19.19 6.51
CA ILE A 607 -5.54 -19.08 7.92
C ILE A 607 -4.33 -18.69 8.77
N GLU A 608 -4.55 -18.15 9.97
CA GLU A 608 -3.47 -17.77 10.88
C GLU A 608 -3.07 -18.95 11.80
N GLY A 609 -1.77 -19.28 11.82
CA GLY A 609 -1.15 -20.13 12.83
C GLY A 609 -0.76 -19.31 14.05
N ILE A 610 -1.56 -19.39 15.12
CA ILE A 610 -1.39 -18.57 16.33
C ILE A 610 -0.32 -19.22 17.23
N VAL A 611 0.77 -18.49 17.51
CA VAL A 611 1.96 -19.02 18.22
C VAL A 611 1.98 -18.59 19.68
N ASN A 612 1.76 -19.56 20.57
CA ASN A 612 1.77 -19.40 22.02
C ASN A 612 3.12 -19.84 22.60
N ARG A 613 3.91 -18.88 23.07
CA ARG A 613 5.31 -19.11 23.52
C ARG A 613 5.38 -19.50 25.00
N ASP A 614 6.01 -20.64 25.31
CA ASP A 614 6.28 -21.05 26.69
C ASP A 614 7.29 -20.11 27.39
N ARG A 615 7.30 -20.09 28.72
CA ARG A 615 8.19 -19.24 29.54
C ARG A 615 9.45 -19.93 30.06
N GLN A 616 9.48 -21.26 30.12
CA GLN A 616 10.58 -22.03 30.71
C GLN A 616 11.60 -22.42 29.64
N ALA A 617 11.15 -23.01 28.54
CA ALA A 617 11.99 -23.60 27.50
C ALA A 617 11.47 -23.31 26.09
N ASP A 618 12.35 -23.39 25.10
CA ASP A 618 11.94 -23.45 23.70
C ASP A 618 11.17 -24.77 23.46
N VAL A 619 10.13 -24.75 22.64
CA VAL A 619 9.27 -25.91 22.39
C VAL A 619 9.27 -26.24 20.90
N LYS A 620 9.56 -27.51 20.57
CA LYS A 620 9.43 -28.01 19.20
C LYS A 620 8.00 -28.42 18.90
N VAL A 621 7.50 -28.02 17.73
CA VAL A 621 6.18 -28.32 17.20
C VAL A 621 6.30 -28.64 15.72
N THR A 622 5.96 -29.86 15.33
CA THR A 622 5.73 -30.20 13.92
C THR A 622 4.35 -29.70 13.50
N LEU A 623 4.27 -28.91 12.43
CA LEU A 623 3.05 -28.65 11.67
C LEU A 623 2.99 -29.59 10.46
N THR A 624 1.83 -30.16 10.18
CA THR A 624 1.61 -31.07 9.03
C THR A 624 0.60 -30.46 8.08
N ALA A 625 1.03 -30.17 6.85
CA ALA A 625 0.17 -29.82 5.73
C ALA A 625 -0.27 -31.09 4.98
N THR A 626 -1.57 -31.24 4.74
CA THR A 626 -2.14 -32.24 3.83
C THR A 626 -2.67 -31.53 2.58
N ILE A 627 -1.97 -31.76 1.46
CA ILE A 627 -2.16 -31.11 0.16
C ILE A 627 -2.97 -32.06 -0.72
N SER A 628 -4.08 -31.60 -1.31
CA SER A 628 -5.06 -32.44 -2.02
C SER A 628 -5.44 -31.89 -3.38
N TYR A 629 -5.52 -32.77 -4.38
CA TYR A 629 -5.92 -32.46 -5.76
C TYR A 629 -6.40 -33.72 -6.47
N GLY A 630 -7.43 -33.62 -7.32
CA GLY A 630 -7.90 -34.74 -8.15
C GLY A 630 -8.34 -36.02 -7.41
N GLY A 631 -8.60 -35.95 -6.10
CA GLY A 631 -8.90 -37.12 -5.25
C GLY A 631 -7.68 -37.86 -4.68
N LYS A 632 -6.46 -37.38 -4.94
CA LYS A 632 -5.21 -37.80 -4.29
C LYS A 632 -4.77 -36.75 -3.26
N SER A 633 -3.85 -37.13 -2.36
CA SER A 633 -3.21 -36.20 -1.43
C SER A 633 -1.78 -36.61 -1.06
N VAL A 634 -0.97 -35.62 -0.67
CA VAL A 634 0.39 -35.77 -0.15
C VAL A 634 0.59 -34.91 1.10
N GLN A 635 1.58 -35.24 1.93
CA GLN A 635 1.90 -34.47 3.14
C GLN A 635 3.29 -33.82 3.10
N LYS A 636 3.40 -32.64 3.71
CA LYS A 636 4.66 -31.94 4.04
C LYS A 636 4.64 -31.56 5.53
N ASN A 637 5.76 -31.77 6.20
CA ASN A 637 5.94 -31.49 7.63
C ASN A 637 6.96 -30.37 7.79
N PHE A 638 6.70 -29.47 8.74
CA PHE A 638 7.56 -28.34 9.09
C PHE A 638 7.87 -28.41 10.58
N ASP A 639 9.14 -28.52 10.95
CA ASP A 639 9.58 -28.75 12.34
C ASP A 639 9.98 -27.43 13.01
N LEU A 640 9.01 -26.74 13.59
CA LEU A 640 9.17 -25.40 14.15
C LEU A 640 9.67 -25.44 15.59
N ASN A 641 10.65 -24.61 15.91
CA ASN A 641 11.20 -24.41 17.25
C ASN A 641 10.70 -23.05 17.79
N VAL A 642 9.56 -23.10 18.50
CA VAL A 642 8.92 -21.94 19.11
C VAL A 642 9.77 -21.46 20.28
N LYS A 643 10.26 -20.22 20.20
CA LYS A 643 11.22 -19.68 21.16
C LYS A 643 10.52 -19.22 22.43
N ARG A 644 11.11 -19.51 23.59
CA ARG A 644 10.54 -19.09 24.87
C ARG A 644 10.37 -17.58 24.97
N SER A 645 9.40 -17.12 25.74
CA SER A 645 9.17 -15.71 26.04
C SER A 645 9.40 -15.44 27.54
N ILE A 646 10.18 -14.41 27.87
CA ILE A 646 10.26 -13.88 29.23
C ILE A 646 9.33 -12.66 29.25
N PRO A 647 8.22 -12.67 30.01
CA PRO A 647 7.31 -11.54 30.03
C PRO A 647 7.99 -10.26 30.54
N THR A 648 7.64 -9.13 29.94
CA THR A 648 8.07 -7.78 30.35
C THR A 648 6.86 -6.86 30.43
N ILE A 649 6.86 -5.93 31.39
CA ILE A 649 5.70 -5.04 31.59
C ILE A 649 5.64 -4.06 30.42
N GLY A 650 4.65 -4.25 29.53
CA GLY A 650 4.43 -3.36 28.39
C GLY A 650 3.54 -2.19 28.75
N SER A 651 2.25 -2.47 28.88
CA SER A 651 1.22 -1.48 29.18
C SER A 651 0.11 -2.07 30.05
N LEU A 652 -0.72 -1.20 30.60
CA LEU A 652 -1.80 -1.55 31.52
C LEU A 652 -3.14 -1.31 30.82
N GLN A 653 -4.05 -2.27 30.92
CA GLN A 653 -5.42 -2.20 30.43
C GLN A 653 -6.41 -2.53 31.56
N GLY A 654 -7.69 -2.22 31.35
CA GLY A 654 -8.79 -2.61 32.25
C GLY A 654 -9.65 -1.49 32.81
N PHE A 655 -9.35 -0.22 32.54
CA PHE A 655 -10.07 0.92 33.14
C PHE A 655 -10.06 2.19 32.29
N ASP A 656 -11.15 2.95 32.40
CA ASP A 656 -11.26 4.30 31.85
C ASP A 656 -10.57 5.33 32.76
N ASN A 657 -10.16 6.47 32.19
CA ASN A 657 -9.51 7.56 32.94
C ASN A 657 -10.42 8.22 34.02
N ARG A 658 -11.73 7.95 33.98
CA ARG A 658 -12.76 8.52 34.85
C ARG A 658 -13.88 7.49 35.11
N TYR A 659 -14.26 7.34 36.37
CA TYR A 659 -15.43 6.62 36.84
C TYR A 659 -16.34 7.56 37.63
N ILE A 660 -17.66 7.37 37.51
CA ILE A 660 -18.66 8.11 38.29
C ILE A 660 -19.47 7.08 39.08
N LEU A 661 -19.57 7.30 40.39
CA LEU A 661 -20.26 6.42 41.32
C LEU A 661 -21.36 7.17 42.04
N THR A 662 -22.48 6.49 42.20
CA THR A 662 -23.55 6.91 43.10
C THR A 662 -23.10 6.80 44.55
N GLN A 663 -23.54 7.73 45.41
CA GLN A 663 -23.34 7.60 46.85
C GLN A 663 -24.04 6.32 47.35
N PHE A 664 -23.35 5.57 48.20
CA PHE A 664 -23.73 4.21 48.63
C PHE A 664 -23.77 3.14 47.52
N GLY A 665 -23.38 3.48 46.28
CA GLY A 665 -23.20 2.51 45.21
C GLY A 665 -22.13 1.46 45.56
N GLU A 666 -22.26 0.28 44.97
CA GLU A 666 -21.21 -0.73 45.02
C GLU A 666 -20.04 -0.28 44.16
N TYR A 667 -18.84 -0.35 44.72
CA TYR A 667 -17.60 -0.14 43.99
C TYR A 667 -16.62 -1.24 44.33
N THR A 668 -16.25 -2.00 43.31
CA THR A 668 -15.06 -2.84 43.34
C THR A 668 -13.98 -2.08 42.57
N LEU A 669 -12.79 -2.04 43.16
CA LEU A 669 -11.60 -1.48 42.54
C LEU A 669 -11.32 -2.26 41.22
N PRO A 670 -11.28 -1.60 40.05
CA PRO A 670 -10.97 -2.24 38.78
C PRO A 670 -9.69 -3.07 38.84
N GLU A 671 -9.71 -4.25 38.22
CA GLU A 671 -8.51 -5.05 38.02
C GLU A 671 -7.67 -4.47 36.86
N VAL A 672 -6.36 -4.52 37.02
CA VAL A 672 -5.41 -4.07 36.00
C VAL A 672 -4.88 -5.29 35.28
N SER A 673 -5.20 -5.42 33.99
CA SER A 673 -4.56 -6.42 33.14
C SER A 673 -3.21 -5.88 32.64
N VAL A 674 -2.17 -6.71 32.77
CA VAL A 674 -0.80 -6.34 32.38
C VAL A 674 -0.46 -6.96 31.03
N LEU A 675 -0.25 -6.12 30.02
CA LEU A 675 0.17 -6.55 28.69
C LEU A 675 1.66 -6.89 28.68
N ASN A 676 1.98 -8.00 28.02
CA ASN A 676 3.34 -8.45 27.82
C ASN A 676 3.98 -7.75 26.61
N ALA A 677 4.98 -6.89 26.83
CA ALA A 677 5.71 -6.24 25.73
C ALA A 677 6.52 -7.23 24.84
N SER A 678 6.66 -8.49 25.28
CA SER A 678 7.27 -9.57 24.49
C SER A 678 6.25 -10.42 23.71
N SER A 679 4.96 -10.02 23.68
CA SER A 679 3.94 -10.62 22.81
C SER A 679 3.92 -9.94 21.44
N TYR A 680 3.94 -10.74 20.36
CA TYR A 680 3.88 -10.24 18.98
C TYR A 680 2.45 -10.10 18.46
N SER A 681 1.54 -10.96 18.94
CA SER A 681 0.12 -11.01 18.54
C SER A 681 -0.80 -10.16 19.42
N GLY A 682 -0.32 -9.65 20.55
CA GLY A 682 -1.13 -8.97 21.57
C GLY A 682 -1.99 -9.91 22.43
N GLU A 683 -2.22 -11.16 22.02
CA GLU A 683 -3.17 -12.09 22.65
C GLU A 683 -2.59 -12.97 23.78
N THR A 684 -1.63 -12.47 24.58
CA THR A 684 -1.27 -13.13 25.85
C THR A 684 -0.81 -12.10 26.89
N LEU A 685 -1.67 -11.87 27.88
CA LEU A 685 -1.37 -11.08 29.08
C LEU A 685 -0.30 -11.77 29.95
N ILE A 686 0.42 -11.00 30.76
CA ILE A 686 1.27 -11.57 31.80
C ILE A 686 0.38 -12.30 32.82
N LYS A 687 0.82 -13.46 33.33
CA LYS A 687 0.08 -14.18 34.37
C LYS A 687 0.28 -13.49 35.72
N ASP A 688 -0.76 -13.43 36.54
CA ASP A 688 -0.80 -12.71 37.84
C ASP A 688 0.18 -13.24 38.91
N VAL A 689 0.96 -14.26 38.58
CA VAL A 689 2.06 -14.81 39.39
C VAL A 689 3.43 -14.21 39.04
N ASP A 690 3.54 -13.42 37.97
CA ASP A 690 4.80 -12.88 37.43
C ASP A 690 4.95 -11.35 37.70
N TYR A 691 3.95 -10.71 38.32
CA TYR A 691 3.95 -9.29 38.72
C TYR A 691 3.17 -9.06 40.02
N VAL A 692 3.36 -7.90 40.65
CA VAL A 692 2.53 -7.40 41.77
C VAL A 692 1.90 -6.07 41.35
N VAL A 693 0.62 -5.91 41.68
CA VAL A 693 -0.10 -4.64 41.54
C VAL A 693 -0.34 -4.05 42.92
N GLU A 694 0.30 -2.93 43.20
CA GLU A 694 -0.04 -2.07 44.33
C GLU A 694 -0.97 -0.94 43.88
N ASN A 695 -1.77 -0.40 44.80
CA ASN A 695 -2.55 0.80 44.54
C ASN A 695 -2.58 1.72 45.76
N LYS A 696 -2.66 3.02 45.49
CA LYS A 696 -2.85 4.09 46.49
C LYS A 696 -4.08 4.91 46.10
N ILE A 697 -4.88 5.27 47.10
CA ILE A 697 -6.15 6.00 46.92
C ILE A 697 -6.03 7.35 47.60
N LEU A 698 -6.14 8.40 46.79
CA LEU A 698 -5.99 9.79 47.18
C LEU A 698 -7.35 10.47 47.09
N PHE A 699 -7.73 11.30 48.07
CA PHE A 699 -9.07 11.89 48.15
C PHE A 699 -9.02 13.40 48.31
N ALA A 700 -9.85 14.09 47.51
CA ALA A 700 -10.12 15.51 47.61
C ALA A 700 -11.57 15.72 48.10
N ASN A 701 -11.70 16.35 49.27
CA ASN A 701 -12.98 16.53 49.98
C ASN A 701 -13.79 17.74 49.47
N SER A 702 -13.26 18.50 48.51
CA SER A 702 -13.95 19.62 47.89
C SER A 702 -13.44 19.84 46.46
N SER A 703 -14.24 20.52 45.64
CA SER A 703 -13.81 20.99 44.32
C SER A 703 -12.57 21.88 44.40
N LYS A 704 -12.45 22.68 45.46
CA LYS A 704 -11.26 23.49 45.75
C LYS A 704 -10.02 22.62 45.97
N ASP A 705 -10.12 21.61 46.85
CA ASP A 705 -8.98 20.71 47.14
C ASP A 705 -8.53 19.97 45.87
N PHE A 706 -9.48 19.51 45.05
CA PHE A 706 -9.21 18.85 43.77
C PHE A 706 -8.47 19.78 42.79
N GLN A 707 -8.94 21.02 42.62
CA GLN A 707 -8.34 22.02 41.72
C GLN A 707 -6.98 22.53 42.20
N GLU A 708 -6.77 22.65 43.52
CA GLU A 708 -5.48 23.04 44.12
C GLU A 708 -4.48 21.87 44.21
N GLY A 709 -4.91 20.63 43.91
CA GLY A 709 -4.08 19.42 44.00
C GLY A 709 -3.84 18.93 45.43
N ASN A 710 -4.68 19.35 46.38
CA ASN A 710 -4.63 18.94 47.78
C ASN A 710 -5.35 17.59 47.95
N TYR A 711 -4.59 16.52 48.17
CA TYR A 711 -5.15 15.18 48.37
C TYR A 711 -4.76 14.58 49.72
N TYR A 712 -5.68 13.82 50.31
CA TYR A 712 -5.48 13.01 51.51
C TYR A 712 -5.44 11.53 51.12
N GLU A 713 -4.39 10.80 51.51
CA GLU A 713 -4.33 9.35 51.29
C GLU A 713 -5.28 8.62 52.23
N ILE A 714 -6.05 7.66 51.70
CA ILE A 714 -7.09 6.92 52.41
C ILE A 714 -7.12 5.44 51.98
N SER A 715 -7.69 4.58 52.81
CA SER A 715 -7.57 3.13 52.66
C SER A 715 -8.48 2.46 51.62
N LYS A 716 -9.49 3.17 51.10
CA LYS A 716 -10.46 2.69 50.08
C LYS A 716 -11.29 3.86 49.55
N VAL A 717 -11.99 3.66 48.44
CA VAL A 717 -13.10 4.56 48.05
C VAL A 717 -14.25 4.36 49.04
N TYR A 718 -14.66 5.43 49.73
CA TYR A 718 -15.80 5.42 50.64
C TYR A 718 -17.01 5.95 49.89
N THR A 719 -17.81 5.08 49.26
CA THR A 719 -18.98 5.53 48.48
C THR A 719 -20.04 6.23 49.34
N SER A 720 -19.96 6.18 50.67
CA SER A 720 -20.76 7.02 51.58
C SER A 720 -20.31 8.49 51.66
N LEU A 721 -19.09 8.82 51.23
CA LEU A 721 -18.46 10.13 51.34
C LEU A 721 -18.27 10.74 49.93
N PRO A 722 -19.09 11.72 49.53
CA PRO A 722 -18.97 12.39 48.24
C PRO A 722 -17.64 13.13 48.09
N GLY A 723 -17.14 13.22 46.86
CA GLY A 723 -15.88 13.91 46.52
C GLY A 723 -15.13 13.20 45.40
N VAL A 724 -13.90 13.68 45.12
CA VAL A 724 -13.07 13.15 44.03
C VAL A 724 -11.96 12.28 44.61
N TYR A 725 -11.91 11.02 44.17
CA TYR A 725 -10.88 10.06 44.50
C TYR A 725 -9.97 9.90 43.29
N LYS A 726 -8.65 9.86 43.49
CA LYS A 726 -7.67 9.48 42.48
C LYS A 726 -7.09 8.13 42.87
N ILE A 727 -7.31 7.14 42.03
CA ILE A 727 -6.76 5.80 42.18
C ILE A 727 -5.48 5.74 41.36
N VAL A 728 -4.37 5.37 41.98
CA VAL A 728 -3.09 5.20 41.29
C VAL A 728 -2.63 3.78 41.48
N TYR A 729 -2.29 3.09 40.39
CA TYR A 729 -1.77 1.74 40.38
C TYR A 729 -0.30 1.76 40.02
N THR A 730 0.48 0.99 40.77
CA THR A 730 1.89 0.74 40.52
C THR A 730 2.05 -0.76 40.27
N VAL A 731 2.48 -1.13 39.07
CA VAL A 731 2.74 -2.53 38.71
C VAL A 731 4.25 -2.75 38.74
N GLN A 732 4.69 -3.64 39.63
CA GLN A 732 6.08 -4.06 39.77
C GLN A 732 6.24 -5.48 39.22
N SER A 733 7.27 -5.70 38.41
CA SER A 733 7.61 -7.04 37.93
C SER A 733 8.19 -7.89 39.06
N LEU A 734 7.83 -9.18 39.12
CA LEU A 734 8.48 -10.14 40.03
C LEU A 734 9.66 -10.86 39.38
N ILE A 735 9.89 -10.63 38.08
CA ILE A 735 10.88 -11.32 37.24
C ILE A 735 11.91 -10.37 36.59
N SER A 736 11.77 -9.06 36.80
CA SER A 736 12.67 -7.98 36.36
C SER A 736 12.59 -6.80 37.32
N ASP A 737 13.52 -5.85 37.26
CA ASP A 737 13.48 -4.60 38.06
C ASP A 737 12.50 -3.54 37.50
N GLU A 738 11.59 -3.93 36.59
CA GLU A 738 10.66 -3.01 35.92
C GLU A 738 9.51 -2.59 36.84
N THR A 739 9.07 -1.33 36.72
CA THR A 739 7.91 -0.79 37.43
C THR A 739 7.21 0.25 36.56
N LEU A 740 5.87 0.21 36.51
CA LEU A 740 5.03 1.14 35.75
C LEU A 740 3.96 1.75 36.67
N GLU A 741 3.65 3.04 36.53
CA GLU A 741 2.56 3.71 37.27
C GLU A 741 1.50 4.26 36.31
N THR A 742 0.22 4.18 36.68
CA THR A 742 -0.91 4.81 35.99
C THR A 742 -2.00 5.22 36.99
N SER A 743 -2.94 6.09 36.60
CA SER A 743 -4.00 6.55 37.49
C SER A 743 -5.28 6.97 36.78
N PHE A 744 -6.42 6.77 37.44
CA PHE A 744 -7.73 7.30 37.04
C PHE A 744 -8.45 7.98 38.21
N TYR A 745 -9.53 8.69 37.90
CA TYR A 745 -10.35 9.36 38.90
C TYR A 745 -11.69 8.64 39.12
N VAL A 746 -12.15 8.59 40.36
CA VAL A 746 -13.47 8.09 40.77
C VAL A 746 -14.20 9.22 41.46
N TYR A 747 -15.31 9.65 40.88
CA TYR A 747 -16.15 10.72 41.39
C TYR A 747 -17.32 10.08 42.16
N VAL A 748 -17.34 10.22 43.49
CA VAL A 748 -18.48 9.76 44.30
C VAL A 748 -19.46 10.92 44.44
N VAL A 749 -20.67 10.75 43.90
CA VAL A 749 -21.68 11.80 43.79
C VAL A 749 -23.01 11.29 44.34
N SER A 750 -23.69 12.10 45.16
CA SER A 750 -25.01 11.70 45.68
C SER A 750 -26.07 11.75 44.59
N GLU A 751 -26.85 10.69 44.46
CA GLU A 751 -27.98 10.63 43.52
C GLU A 751 -29.12 11.59 43.89
N GLU A 752 -29.10 12.10 45.12
CA GLU A 752 -30.04 13.10 45.64
C GLU A 752 -29.44 14.51 45.64
N ALA A 753 -28.16 14.69 45.27
CA ALA A 753 -27.54 16.01 45.26
C ALA A 753 -28.32 16.96 44.32
N GLU A 754 -28.55 18.18 44.79
CA GLU A 754 -29.16 19.21 43.95
C GLU A 754 -28.30 19.42 42.69
N ILE A 755 -28.99 19.45 41.56
CA ILE A 755 -28.45 19.73 40.24
C ILE A 755 -29.41 20.68 39.55
N ASP A 756 -28.87 21.74 38.97
CA ASP A 756 -29.59 22.62 38.07
C ASP A 756 -28.65 23.01 36.90
N ILE A 757 -29.19 23.68 35.88
CA ILE A 757 -28.37 24.31 34.86
C ILE A 757 -27.59 25.45 35.53
N ALA A 758 -26.26 25.37 35.49
CA ALA A 758 -25.38 26.39 36.06
C ALA A 758 -25.63 27.74 35.39
N THR A 759 -25.56 28.84 36.14
CA THR A 759 -25.75 30.18 35.60
C THR A 759 -24.43 30.90 35.31
N ASP A 760 -24.46 31.86 34.39
CA ASP A 760 -23.39 32.85 34.22
C ASP A 760 -23.34 33.85 35.40
N ILE A 761 -22.38 34.77 35.36
CA ILE A 761 -22.23 35.83 36.37
C ILE A 761 -23.38 36.86 36.39
N GLU A 762 -24.25 36.85 35.38
CA GLU A 762 -25.44 37.70 35.29
C GLU A 762 -26.73 36.96 35.71
N GLY A 763 -26.62 35.68 36.10
CA GLY A 763 -27.73 34.83 36.54
C GLY A 763 -28.53 34.18 35.40
N LYS A 764 -28.03 34.18 34.17
CA LYS A 764 -28.67 33.49 33.04
C LYS A 764 -28.24 32.02 33.01
N PRO A 765 -29.12 31.08 32.67
CA PRO A 765 -28.74 29.67 32.53
C PRO A 765 -27.71 29.50 31.40
N ASN A 766 -26.64 28.75 31.67
CA ASN A 766 -25.65 28.32 30.69
C ASN A 766 -26.23 27.18 29.85
N MET A 767 -27.32 27.46 29.15
CA MET A 767 -28.00 26.58 28.21
C MET A 767 -28.08 27.25 26.84
N ASP A 768 -27.64 26.53 25.82
CA ASP A 768 -27.81 26.92 24.42
C ASP A 768 -28.64 25.86 23.68
N VAL A 769 -29.42 26.32 22.71
CA VAL A 769 -30.35 25.50 21.92
C VAL A 769 -30.20 25.93 20.47
N ASN A 770 -29.93 24.96 19.61
CA ASN A 770 -29.59 25.20 18.22
C ASN A 770 -30.25 24.17 17.30
N VAL A 771 -31.00 24.63 16.30
CA VAL A 771 -31.71 23.77 15.34
C VAL A 771 -30.81 23.42 14.15
N SER A 772 -30.72 22.13 13.83
CA SER A 772 -29.83 21.58 12.81
C SER A 772 -30.52 20.50 11.98
N ARG A 773 -29.89 20.03 10.89
CA ARG A 773 -30.41 18.91 10.08
C ARG A 773 -30.88 17.72 10.93
N ASP A 774 -30.04 17.31 11.87
CA ASP A 774 -30.23 16.06 12.63
C ASP A 774 -31.19 16.23 13.82
N GLY A 775 -31.79 17.42 14.02
CA GLY A 775 -32.73 17.70 15.10
C GLY A 775 -32.43 19.01 15.82
N VAL A 776 -32.60 19.04 17.14
CA VAL A 776 -32.20 20.18 17.97
C VAL A 776 -31.07 19.80 18.91
N GLN A 777 -29.94 20.49 18.77
CA GLN A 777 -28.81 20.39 19.68
C GLN A 777 -29.13 21.20 20.94
N VAL A 778 -29.14 20.53 22.09
CA VAL A 778 -29.23 21.15 23.41
C VAL A 778 -27.86 21.02 24.07
N SER A 779 -27.30 22.14 24.51
CA SER A 779 -26.05 22.18 25.26
C SER A 779 -26.26 22.87 26.59
N ALA A 780 -25.81 22.27 27.69
CA ALA A 780 -25.93 22.85 29.02
C ALA A 780 -24.69 22.60 29.88
N SER A 781 -24.39 23.55 30.78
CA SER A 781 -23.46 23.34 31.90
C SER A 781 -24.27 23.11 33.18
N PHE A 782 -23.80 22.25 34.07
CA PHE A 782 -24.55 21.86 35.27
C PHE A 782 -23.83 22.22 36.55
N THR A 783 -24.58 22.39 37.64
CA THR A 783 -24.01 22.57 38.98
C THR A 783 -23.43 21.28 39.58
N ASN A 784 -23.68 20.13 38.95
CA ASN A 784 -23.23 18.81 39.39
C ASN A 784 -23.11 17.83 38.20
N ILE A 785 -22.31 16.77 38.34
CA ILE A 785 -21.93 15.86 37.24
C ILE A 785 -22.71 14.53 37.21
N LEU A 786 -23.76 14.40 38.02
CA LEU A 786 -24.61 13.21 38.07
C LEU A 786 -26.09 13.60 38.15
N GLY A 787 -26.83 13.28 37.10
CA GLY A 787 -28.26 13.54 37.01
C GLY A 787 -28.80 13.14 35.64
N THR A 788 -30.00 13.61 35.32
CA THR A 788 -30.63 13.39 34.01
C THR A 788 -31.10 14.72 33.45
N MET A 789 -30.69 15.04 32.23
CA MET A 789 -31.26 16.12 31.43
C MET A 789 -32.41 15.57 30.60
N TYR A 790 -33.62 16.07 30.80
CA TYR A 790 -34.79 15.72 30.01
C TYR A 790 -35.04 16.82 28.98
N VAL A 791 -35.01 16.47 27.70
CA VAL A 791 -35.37 17.37 26.60
C VAL A 791 -36.70 16.89 26.02
N TYR A 792 -37.73 17.75 26.06
CA TYR A 792 -39.04 17.48 25.47
C TYR A 792 -39.41 18.58 24.48
N THR A 793 -39.90 18.21 23.31
CA THR A 793 -40.39 19.15 22.29
C THR A 793 -41.92 19.14 22.24
N SER A 794 -42.56 20.31 22.36
CA SER A 794 -44.02 20.46 22.36
C SER A 794 -44.51 21.63 21.49
N LYS A 795 -45.82 21.81 21.34
CA LYS A 795 -46.42 23.02 20.72
C LYS A 795 -46.84 24.07 21.78
N ASN A 796 -46.64 23.79 23.07
CA ASN A 796 -47.01 24.65 24.19
C ASN A 796 -45.82 25.53 24.60
N GLU A 797 -46.04 26.80 24.91
CA GLU A 797 -44.96 27.72 25.35
C GLU A 797 -44.34 27.30 26.70
N GLN A 798 -45.18 26.78 27.58
CA GLN A 798 -44.79 26.29 28.90
C GLN A 798 -45.26 24.86 29.09
N GLU A 799 -44.41 24.05 29.69
CA GLU A 799 -44.73 22.71 30.16
C GLU A 799 -44.39 22.57 31.64
N THR A 800 -45.11 21.69 32.33
CA THR A 800 -44.78 21.36 33.72
C THR A 800 -43.55 20.47 33.75
N ALA A 801 -42.74 20.55 34.82
CA ALA A 801 -41.63 19.63 35.03
C ALA A 801 -42.06 18.15 34.92
N ALA A 802 -43.24 17.82 35.46
CA ALA A 802 -43.84 16.50 35.34
C ALA A 802 -44.12 16.09 33.88
N THR A 803 -44.56 17.02 33.00
CA THR A 803 -44.74 16.73 31.57
C THR A 803 -43.39 16.46 30.89
N VAL A 804 -42.39 17.32 31.14
CA VAL A 804 -41.06 17.25 30.50
C VAL A 804 -40.33 15.96 30.89
N VAL A 805 -40.34 15.59 32.17
CA VAL A 805 -39.75 14.34 32.66
C VAL A 805 -40.47 13.10 32.12
N ALA A 806 -41.80 13.15 31.98
CA ALA A 806 -42.59 12.00 31.54
C ALA A 806 -42.53 11.73 30.02
N ASN A 807 -42.29 12.75 29.19
CA ASN A 807 -42.37 12.65 27.73
C ASN A 807 -41.06 13.01 27.00
N GLY A 808 -40.07 13.59 27.69
CA GLY A 808 -38.80 13.98 27.10
C GLY A 808 -37.82 12.83 26.91
N LYS A 809 -36.89 12.97 25.95
CA LYS A 809 -35.72 12.10 25.82
C LYS A 809 -34.77 12.43 26.97
N ALA A 810 -34.46 11.41 27.76
CA ALA A 810 -33.46 11.49 28.82
C ALA A 810 -32.04 11.41 28.24
N PHE A 811 -31.17 12.28 28.71
CA PHE A 811 -29.73 12.21 28.49
C PHE A 811 -29.05 12.16 29.86
N ASP A 812 -28.19 11.16 30.07
CA ASP A 812 -27.44 11.03 31.32
C ASP A 812 -26.39 12.14 31.43
N ILE A 813 -26.41 12.86 32.56
CA ILE A 813 -25.38 13.83 32.90
C ILE A 813 -24.25 13.05 33.58
N THR A 814 -23.09 13.06 32.91
CA THR A 814 -21.85 12.38 33.34
C THR A 814 -20.61 13.28 33.24
N ASP A 815 -20.80 14.58 33.02
CA ASP A 815 -19.73 15.59 33.01
C ASP A 815 -20.29 16.96 33.40
N GLU A 816 -19.42 17.94 33.63
CA GLU A 816 -19.78 19.32 33.98
C GLU A 816 -20.56 20.04 32.87
N THR A 817 -20.45 19.55 31.63
CA THR A 817 -21.16 20.04 30.46
C THR A 817 -21.64 18.87 29.60
N LEU A 818 -22.80 19.03 28.97
CA LEU A 818 -23.34 18.07 28.01
C LEU A 818 -23.80 18.83 26.77
N SER A 819 -23.50 18.28 25.59
CA SER A 819 -24.08 18.71 24.32
C SER A 819 -24.62 17.47 23.62
N SER A 820 -25.90 17.50 23.24
CA SER A 820 -26.58 16.33 22.68
C SER A 820 -27.64 16.74 21.66
N ILE A 821 -27.80 15.93 20.62
CA ILE A 821 -28.82 16.12 19.60
C ILE A 821 -30.10 15.35 20.01
N TYR A 822 -31.20 16.07 20.08
CA TYR A 822 -32.54 15.54 20.13
C TYR A 822 -33.09 15.45 18.71
N GLU A 823 -33.14 14.25 18.15
CA GLU A 823 -33.62 14.01 16.78
C GLU A 823 -35.06 14.51 16.59
N MET A 824 -35.26 15.34 15.57
CA MET A 824 -36.53 16.01 15.31
C MET A 824 -36.57 16.38 13.83
N PRO A 825 -37.66 16.08 13.09
CA PRO A 825 -37.70 16.32 11.64
C PRO A 825 -37.76 17.80 11.24
N ASN A 826 -37.82 18.75 12.19
CA ASN A 826 -37.68 20.20 11.96
C ASN A 826 -38.56 20.79 10.83
N ASN A 827 -39.76 20.24 10.64
CA ASN A 827 -40.70 20.68 9.61
C ASN A 827 -41.59 21.87 10.00
N ASP A 828 -41.73 22.15 11.30
CA ASP A 828 -42.60 23.18 11.88
C ASP A 828 -41.91 23.86 13.08
N GLY A 829 -42.41 25.01 13.53
CA GLY A 829 -42.07 25.57 14.86
C GLY A 829 -42.62 24.74 16.04
N TYR A 830 -41.88 24.74 17.16
CA TYR A 830 -42.15 24.03 18.41
C TYR A 830 -41.37 24.65 19.58
N PHE A 831 -41.68 24.31 20.82
CA PHE A 831 -40.88 24.69 22.00
C PHE A 831 -40.02 23.52 22.45
N VAL A 832 -38.78 23.81 22.82
CA VAL A 832 -37.85 22.88 23.48
C VAL A 832 -37.90 23.18 24.97
N HIS A 833 -38.37 22.22 25.76
CA HIS A 833 -38.38 22.28 27.21
C HIS A 833 -37.26 21.40 27.75
N VAL A 834 -36.36 22.01 28.50
CA VAL A 834 -35.28 21.32 29.19
C VAL A 834 -35.53 21.43 30.69
N CYS A 835 -35.49 20.31 31.39
CA CYS A 835 -35.34 20.33 32.84
C CYS A 835 -34.28 19.30 33.22
N VAL A 836 -33.61 19.54 34.33
CA VAL A 836 -32.66 18.60 34.91
C VAL A 836 -33.20 18.11 36.25
N ASN A 837 -32.97 16.84 36.56
CA ASN A 837 -33.23 16.31 37.88
C ASN A 837 -32.02 15.51 38.35
N ASN A 838 -31.90 15.33 39.65
CA ASN A 838 -30.91 14.43 40.23
C ASN A 838 -31.21 12.98 39.82
N LYS A 839 -30.26 12.06 40.04
CA LYS A 839 -30.39 10.69 39.53
C LYS A 839 -31.54 9.90 40.19
N LYS A 840 -32.00 10.30 41.38
CA LYS A 840 -33.25 9.77 42.00
C LYS A 840 -34.54 10.43 41.51
N ASN A 841 -34.45 11.51 40.72
CA ASN A 841 -35.59 12.30 40.27
C ASN A 841 -36.41 12.88 41.45
N THR A 842 -35.75 13.23 42.57
CA THR A 842 -36.40 13.67 43.83
C THR A 842 -36.60 15.17 43.96
N ILE A 843 -36.08 15.99 43.03
CA ILE A 843 -36.47 17.40 42.96
C ILE A 843 -37.94 17.42 42.53
N GLU A 844 -38.86 17.84 43.42
CA GLU A 844 -40.32 17.78 43.19
C GLU A 844 -40.81 18.78 42.13
N SER A 845 -40.04 19.83 41.85
CA SER A 845 -40.38 20.88 40.88
C SER A 845 -39.10 21.51 40.31
N PRO A 846 -38.31 20.76 39.51
CA PRO A 846 -37.10 21.27 38.89
C PRO A 846 -37.44 22.40 37.90
N THR A 847 -36.48 23.31 37.70
CA THR A 847 -36.62 24.43 36.79
C THR A 847 -36.84 23.91 35.35
N VAL A 848 -37.93 24.37 34.71
CA VAL A 848 -38.17 24.12 33.27
C VAL A 848 -37.69 25.33 32.48
N TYR A 849 -36.69 25.10 31.65
CA TYR A 849 -36.14 26.07 30.71
C TYR A 849 -36.77 25.84 29.34
N SER A 850 -37.73 26.69 28.96
CA SER A 850 -38.31 26.70 27.61
C SER A 850 -37.46 27.55 26.65
N LYS A 851 -37.28 27.05 25.43
CA LYS A 851 -36.78 27.81 24.28
C LYS A 851 -37.68 27.58 23.07
N GLU A 852 -38.20 28.66 22.48
CA GLU A 852 -38.98 28.58 21.25
C GLU A 852 -38.09 28.31 20.04
N ILE A 853 -38.49 27.35 19.20
CA ILE A 853 -38.04 27.15 17.83
C ILE A 853 -39.16 27.64 16.91
N THR A 854 -38.93 28.67 16.10
CA THR A 854 -39.94 29.18 15.16
C THR A 854 -39.62 28.81 13.72
N THR A 855 -40.64 28.76 12.87
CA THR A 855 -40.49 28.70 11.42
C THR A 855 -40.67 30.09 10.81
N GLN A 856 -39.77 30.47 9.91
CA GLN A 856 -39.89 31.68 9.09
C GLN A 856 -39.88 31.30 7.61
N ASN A 857 -41.00 31.54 6.92
CA ASN A 857 -41.08 31.36 5.48
C ASN A 857 -40.30 32.47 4.77
N ILE A 858 -39.55 32.09 3.74
CA ILE A 858 -38.82 32.97 2.83
C ILE A 858 -39.47 32.82 1.45
N ASN A 859 -40.22 33.84 1.04
CA ASN A 859 -41.07 33.84 -0.16
C ASN A 859 -40.54 34.83 -1.22
N THR A 860 -39.68 35.75 -0.82
CA THR A 860 -39.22 36.89 -1.63
C THR A 860 -37.71 37.08 -1.55
N LYS A 861 -37.18 37.84 -2.51
CA LYS A 861 -35.77 38.20 -2.58
C LYS A 861 -35.30 39.04 -1.40
N ASP A 862 -36.14 39.96 -0.95
CA ASP A 862 -35.83 40.85 0.17
C ASP A 862 -35.80 40.06 1.49
N GLU A 863 -36.75 39.15 1.72
CA GLU A 863 -36.71 38.26 2.89
C GLU A 863 -35.46 37.36 2.92
N PHE A 864 -35.04 36.80 1.78
CA PHE A 864 -33.81 36.02 1.70
C PHE A 864 -32.56 36.89 1.89
N PHE A 865 -32.54 38.09 1.31
CA PHE A 865 -31.46 39.04 1.49
C PHE A 865 -31.33 39.47 2.96
N ASP A 866 -32.43 39.80 3.63
CA ASP A 866 -32.45 40.17 5.05
C ASP A 866 -32.05 39.00 5.94
N LEU A 867 -32.49 37.77 5.62
CA LEU A 867 -32.08 36.56 6.32
C LEU A 867 -30.56 36.41 6.36
N VAL A 868 -29.92 36.47 5.18
CA VAL A 868 -28.49 36.18 5.10
C VAL A 868 -27.63 37.34 5.58
N ASN A 869 -28.12 38.59 5.56
CA ASN A 869 -27.39 39.80 5.95
C ASN A 869 -27.67 40.31 7.38
N SER A 870 -28.55 39.65 8.14
CA SER A 870 -28.83 39.97 9.54
C SER A 870 -28.40 38.84 10.47
N LYS A 871 -28.44 39.10 11.78
CA LYS A 871 -28.13 38.08 12.79
C LYS A 871 -29.27 37.07 12.88
N ALA A 872 -29.20 36.02 12.06
CA ALA A 872 -30.11 34.88 12.13
C ALA A 872 -30.05 34.21 13.51
N SER A 873 -31.19 33.72 13.98
CA SER A 873 -31.26 33.01 15.26
C SER A 873 -30.95 31.53 15.08
N SER A 874 -30.22 30.94 16.03
CA SER A 874 -29.98 29.50 16.12
C SER A 874 -31.25 28.69 16.43
N THR A 875 -32.36 29.37 16.73
CA THR A 875 -33.65 28.76 17.07
C THR A 875 -34.72 29.00 16.01
N VAL A 876 -34.32 29.15 14.74
CA VAL A 876 -35.27 29.40 13.64
C VAL A 876 -34.99 28.47 12.46
N ILE A 877 -36.07 27.88 11.97
CA ILE A 877 -36.16 27.07 10.77
C ILE A 877 -36.64 27.99 9.64
N TYR A 878 -35.75 28.34 8.74
CA TYR A 878 -36.01 29.22 7.60
C TYR A 878 -36.38 28.37 6.39
N LEU A 879 -37.65 28.39 6.00
CA LEU A 879 -38.21 27.57 4.92
C LEU A 879 -38.34 28.40 3.65
N LEU A 880 -37.63 28.02 2.59
CA LEU A 880 -37.86 28.58 1.26
C LEU A 880 -39.16 28.01 0.69
N THR A 881 -40.05 28.87 0.17
CA THR A 881 -41.40 28.47 -0.29
C THR A 881 -41.65 28.71 -1.78
N ALA A 882 -40.68 29.30 -2.47
CA ALA A 882 -40.73 29.62 -3.88
C ALA A 882 -39.32 29.77 -4.46
N ASP A 883 -39.18 29.57 -5.77
CA ASP A 883 -37.94 29.89 -6.49
C ASP A 883 -37.70 31.41 -6.52
N LEU A 884 -36.47 31.84 -6.27
CA LEU A 884 -36.09 33.26 -6.19
C LEU A 884 -35.13 33.64 -7.31
N ASP A 885 -35.57 34.50 -8.23
CA ASP A 885 -34.74 34.97 -9.37
C ASP A 885 -34.23 36.40 -9.15
N PHE A 886 -32.95 36.53 -8.79
CA PHE A 886 -32.25 37.77 -8.49
C PHE A 886 -31.77 38.57 -9.73
N THR A 887 -32.23 38.23 -10.94
CA THR A 887 -31.95 39.04 -12.14
C THR A 887 -32.28 40.52 -11.92
N GLY A 888 -31.28 41.39 -12.12
CA GLY A 888 -31.39 42.84 -11.94
C GLY A 888 -31.49 43.33 -10.48
N TYR A 889 -31.38 42.44 -9.49
CA TYR A 889 -31.39 42.80 -8.07
C TYR A 889 -30.06 43.45 -7.65
N ASN A 890 -30.13 44.51 -6.83
CA ASN A 890 -28.96 45.27 -6.41
C ASN A 890 -28.44 44.81 -5.03
N TRP A 891 -27.55 43.82 -5.03
CA TRP A 891 -26.97 43.26 -3.79
C TRP A 891 -25.82 44.13 -3.26
N SER A 892 -26.08 44.91 -2.20
CA SER A 892 -25.18 45.99 -1.74
C SER A 892 -24.60 45.81 -0.33
N ALA A 893 -24.85 44.68 0.34
CA ALA A 893 -24.52 44.49 1.76
C ALA A 893 -23.03 44.21 2.06
N SER A 894 -22.59 44.67 3.22
CA SER A 894 -21.28 44.41 3.84
C SER A 894 -21.43 43.44 5.02
N ASN A 895 -21.96 42.25 4.76
CA ASN A 895 -22.35 41.27 5.77
C ASN A 895 -21.21 40.91 6.74
N THR A 896 -21.54 40.82 8.04
CA THR A 896 -20.62 40.40 9.12
C THR A 896 -21.22 39.38 10.09
N GLU A 897 -22.50 39.02 9.96
CA GLU A 897 -23.18 38.20 10.95
C GLU A 897 -23.11 36.70 10.59
N PRO A 898 -22.86 35.81 11.57
CA PRO A 898 -22.91 34.37 11.34
C PRO A 898 -24.36 33.87 11.32
N PHE A 899 -24.68 33.09 10.29
CA PHE A 899 -25.87 32.27 10.23
C PHE A 899 -25.70 31.03 11.11
N GLY A 900 -26.60 30.85 12.07
CA GLY A 900 -26.58 29.74 13.02
C GLY A 900 -27.87 28.92 13.10
N GLY A 901 -28.91 29.25 12.35
CA GLY A 901 -30.17 28.47 12.32
C GLY A 901 -30.15 27.35 11.28
N LEU A 902 -31.33 26.87 10.89
CA LEU A 902 -31.52 25.88 9.82
C LEU A 902 -32.19 26.57 8.63
N PHE A 903 -31.52 26.66 7.48
CA PHE A 903 -32.12 27.10 6.22
C PHE A 903 -32.38 25.89 5.32
N ASN A 904 -33.65 25.62 5.05
CA ASN A 904 -34.11 24.51 4.22
C ASN A 904 -34.75 25.08 2.94
N GLY A 905 -34.15 24.76 1.80
CA GLY A 905 -34.63 25.18 0.48
C GLY A 905 -35.93 24.50 0.04
N ASN A 906 -36.34 23.41 0.71
CA ASN A 906 -37.54 22.65 0.41
C ASN A 906 -37.69 22.25 -1.07
N GLY A 907 -36.56 21.98 -1.74
CA GLY A 907 -36.46 21.67 -3.17
C GLY A 907 -36.42 22.88 -4.11
N HIS A 908 -36.57 24.11 -3.62
CA HIS A 908 -36.62 25.32 -4.43
C HIS A 908 -35.24 25.81 -4.91
N THR A 909 -35.28 26.64 -5.96
CA THR A 909 -34.10 27.21 -6.62
C THR A 909 -33.93 28.70 -6.35
N ILE A 910 -32.77 29.10 -5.84
CA ILE A 910 -32.32 30.50 -5.76
C ILE A 910 -31.36 30.77 -6.91
N LYS A 911 -31.62 31.78 -7.74
CA LYS A 911 -30.84 32.00 -8.96
C LYS A 911 -30.52 33.45 -9.30
N ASN A 912 -29.52 33.62 -10.16
CA ASN A 912 -29.12 34.90 -10.75
C ASN A 912 -28.64 35.95 -9.72
N ILE A 913 -28.12 35.53 -8.57
CA ILE A 913 -27.49 36.42 -7.58
C ILE A 913 -26.14 36.92 -8.12
N LYS A 914 -25.87 38.22 -7.98
CA LYS A 914 -24.57 38.82 -8.26
C LYS A 914 -24.09 39.68 -7.09
N ILE A 915 -23.01 39.25 -6.45
CA ILE A 915 -22.35 39.95 -5.34
C ILE A 915 -20.98 40.41 -5.81
N ALA A 916 -20.58 41.64 -5.50
CA ALA A 916 -19.22 42.13 -5.74
C ALA A 916 -18.75 42.97 -4.55
N SER A 917 -17.79 42.47 -3.77
CA SER A 917 -17.39 43.10 -2.51
C SER A 917 -15.87 43.27 -2.37
N LYS A 918 -15.52 44.37 -1.70
CA LYS A 918 -14.15 44.71 -1.28
C LYS A 918 -13.83 44.22 0.14
N GLU A 919 -14.73 43.48 0.77
CA GLU A 919 -14.54 42.97 2.12
C GLU A 919 -13.77 41.64 2.17
N LYS A 920 -13.26 41.30 3.36
CA LYS A 920 -12.46 40.07 3.58
C LYS A 920 -13.30 38.79 3.53
N LYS A 921 -14.53 38.83 4.04
CA LYS A 921 -15.41 37.64 4.15
C LYS A 921 -16.80 37.85 3.50
N GLY A 922 -17.01 39.00 2.86
CA GLY A 922 -18.31 39.43 2.31
C GLY A 922 -18.55 39.16 0.82
N ASN A 923 -17.88 38.16 0.22
CA ASN A 923 -18.15 37.71 -1.15
C ASN A 923 -18.90 36.38 -1.17
N ALA A 924 -19.95 36.31 -0.36
CA ALA A 924 -20.74 35.12 -0.16
C ALA A 924 -22.22 35.48 0.05
N VAL A 925 -23.09 34.50 -0.18
CA VAL A 925 -24.52 34.64 0.14
C VAL A 925 -24.67 34.66 1.67
N PHE A 926 -24.15 33.64 2.34
CA PHE A 926 -23.99 33.59 3.80
C PHE A 926 -22.56 33.99 4.17
N TYR A 927 -22.36 35.08 4.93
CA TYR A 927 -21.03 35.52 5.38
C TYR A 927 -20.28 34.42 6.14
N LYS A 928 -20.96 33.81 7.11
CA LYS A 928 -20.42 32.70 7.90
C LYS A 928 -21.55 31.74 8.30
N LEU A 929 -21.32 30.44 8.17
CA LEU A 929 -22.11 29.40 8.81
C LEU A 929 -21.42 29.05 10.14
N LYS A 930 -22.13 29.13 11.26
CA LYS A 930 -21.59 28.78 12.59
C LYS A 930 -22.59 27.92 13.37
N ASN A 931 -22.34 26.62 13.40
CA ASN A 931 -23.23 25.58 13.93
C ASN A 931 -24.61 25.51 13.25
N GLY A 932 -24.85 26.25 12.17
CA GLY A 932 -26.11 26.23 11.44
C GLY A 932 -26.19 25.10 10.40
N THR A 933 -27.32 25.03 9.71
CA THR A 933 -27.58 24.06 8.63
C THR A 933 -28.05 24.77 7.36
N ILE A 934 -27.56 24.33 6.21
CA ILE A 934 -28.07 24.70 4.88
C ILE A 934 -28.43 23.40 4.15
N GLU A 935 -29.67 23.24 3.74
CA GLU A 935 -30.11 21.99 3.11
C GLU A 935 -31.20 22.14 2.04
N ASN A 936 -31.37 21.09 1.23
CA ASN A 936 -32.48 20.90 0.29
C ASN A 936 -32.70 22.08 -0.68
N VAL A 937 -31.63 22.74 -1.13
CA VAL A 937 -31.67 23.97 -1.95
C VAL A 937 -30.86 23.83 -3.24
N THR A 938 -31.39 24.37 -4.34
CA THR A 938 -30.60 24.59 -5.56
C THR A 938 -30.15 26.06 -5.63
N PHE A 939 -28.86 26.29 -5.89
CA PHE A 939 -28.33 27.61 -6.28
C PHE A 939 -27.95 27.58 -7.76
N GLU A 940 -28.44 28.52 -8.57
CA GLU A 940 -28.23 28.53 -10.03
C GLU A 940 -27.72 29.90 -10.54
N ASN A 941 -26.74 29.92 -11.44
CA ASN A 941 -26.23 31.14 -12.09
C ASN A 941 -25.77 32.23 -11.08
N ILE A 942 -25.04 31.84 -10.04
CA ILE A 942 -24.58 32.74 -8.98
C ILE A 942 -23.20 33.31 -9.34
N THR A 943 -23.00 34.62 -9.17
CA THR A 943 -21.71 35.30 -9.41
C THR A 943 -21.22 36.01 -8.15
N LEU A 944 -20.04 35.64 -7.66
CA LEU A 944 -19.43 36.18 -6.43
C LEU A 944 -18.05 36.80 -6.73
N GLU A 945 -17.95 38.12 -6.84
CA GLU A 945 -16.76 38.80 -7.37
C GLU A 945 -15.99 39.58 -6.28
N GLY A 946 -15.08 38.87 -5.59
CA GLY A 946 -14.20 39.42 -4.57
C GLY A 946 -12.95 40.10 -5.11
N SER A 947 -12.53 41.17 -4.42
CA SER A 947 -11.43 42.06 -4.87
C SER A 947 -10.44 42.49 -3.77
N SER A 948 -10.59 42.01 -2.54
CA SER A 948 -9.67 42.30 -1.43
C SER A 948 -8.57 41.25 -1.31
N THR A 949 -7.36 41.63 -0.88
CA THR A 949 -6.16 40.75 -0.81
C THR A 949 -6.25 39.58 0.16
N ALA A 950 -7.35 39.47 0.91
CA ALA A 950 -7.66 38.36 1.80
C ALA A 950 -9.13 37.91 1.68
N SER A 951 -9.78 38.18 0.54
CA SER A 951 -11.17 37.80 0.32
C SER A 951 -11.38 36.28 0.34
N LEU A 952 -12.55 35.87 0.83
CA LEU A 952 -13.12 34.53 0.72
C LEU A 952 -14.43 34.59 -0.08
N ALA A 953 -14.68 33.61 -0.95
CA ALA A 953 -15.90 33.50 -1.76
C ALA A 953 -16.43 32.06 -1.90
N GLY A 954 -17.76 31.95 -1.97
CA GLY A 954 -18.57 30.74 -2.04
C GLY A 954 -19.99 31.07 -1.59
N ILE A 955 -20.98 30.17 -1.74
CA ILE A 955 -22.32 30.37 -1.14
C ILE A 955 -22.18 30.70 0.36
N VAL A 956 -21.24 30.05 1.04
CA VAL A 956 -20.81 30.33 2.41
C VAL A 956 -19.38 30.92 2.40
N GLY A 957 -19.18 32.08 3.00
CA GLY A 957 -17.87 32.75 3.05
C GLY A 957 -16.91 32.05 4.01
N GLN A 958 -17.39 31.68 5.19
CA GLN A 958 -16.66 30.90 6.19
C GLN A 958 -17.57 29.88 6.88
N MET A 959 -17.10 28.68 7.18
CA MET A 959 -17.84 27.68 7.97
C MET A 959 -17.10 27.40 9.29
N ALA A 960 -17.83 27.31 10.41
CA ALA A 960 -17.28 27.05 11.72
C ALA A 960 -18.27 26.22 12.56
N GLY A 961 -18.35 24.93 12.22
CA GLY A 961 -19.35 23.99 12.72
C GLY A 961 -20.64 24.00 11.90
N GLY A 962 -21.31 22.86 11.80
CA GLY A 962 -22.63 22.72 11.19
C GLY A 962 -22.67 21.83 9.94
N TYR A 963 -23.76 21.94 9.19
CA TYR A 963 -24.12 21.02 8.11
C TYR A 963 -24.41 21.75 6.81
N ILE A 964 -23.94 21.19 5.70
CA ILE A 964 -24.44 21.48 4.36
C ILE A 964 -24.83 20.14 3.72
N HIS A 965 -26.11 19.98 3.37
CA HIS A 965 -26.67 18.68 3.00
C HIS A 965 -27.68 18.76 1.86
N ASN A 966 -27.65 17.85 0.89
CA ASN A 966 -28.62 17.82 -0.21
C ASN A 966 -28.73 19.21 -0.90
N VAL A 967 -27.59 19.73 -1.37
CA VAL A 967 -27.48 21.04 -2.03
C VAL A 967 -27.01 20.87 -3.48
N SER A 968 -27.74 21.46 -4.43
CA SER A 968 -27.31 21.51 -5.83
C SER A 968 -26.78 22.89 -6.18
N LEU A 969 -25.62 22.92 -6.82
CA LEU A 969 -24.94 24.13 -7.26
C LEU A 969 -24.81 24.07 -8.78
N LYS A 970 -25.41 25.02 -9.49
CA LYS A 970 -25.45 25.06 -10.94
C LYS A 970 -24.90 26.40 -11.41
N ASN A 971 -23.90 26.39 -12.29
CA ASN A 971 -23.30 27.63 -12.83
C ASN A 971 -22.92 28.66 -11.74
N ILE A 972 -22.10 28.23 -10.77
CA ILE A 972 -21.54 29.11 -9.74
C ILE A 972 -20.19 29.68 -10.22
N ALA A 973 -20.16 30.97 -10.55
CA ALA A 973 -18.93 31.73 -10.75
C ALA A 973 -18.50 32.37 -9.43
N SER A 974 -17.24 32.22 -9.04
CA SER A 974 -16.69 32.98 -7.91
C SER A 974 -15.26 33.46 -8.15
N ARG A 975 -14.91 34.54 -7.46
CA ARG A 975 -13.59 35.17 -7.43
C ARG A 975 -13.28 35.54 -6.00
N ALA A 976 -12.13 35.14 -5.51
CA ALA A 976 -11.59 35.63 -4.25
C ALA A 976 -10.08 35.86 -4.39
N SER A 977 -9.46 36.53 -3.42
CA SER A 977 -7.99 36.54 -3.35
C SER A 977 -7.46 35.32 -2.64
N THR A 978 -7.96 34.98 -1.45
CA THR A 978 -7.36 33.89 -0.67
C THR A 978 -8.09 32.57 -0.73
N GLY A 979 -9.43 32.52 -0.66
CA GLY A 979 -10.18 31.27 -0.62
C GLY A 979 -11.44 31.34 -1.47
N ALA A 980 -11.39 30.80 -2.69
CA ALA A 980 -12.53 30.76 -3.62
C ALA A 980 -13.12 29.35 -3.71
N SER A 981 -14.44 29.26 -3.89
CA SER A 981 -15.15 28.01 -4.17
C SER A 981 -16.54 28.27 -4.73
N ALA A 982 -17.26 27.21 -5.12
CA ALA A 982 -18.71 27.31 -5.24
C ALA A 982 -19.37 27.37 -3.86
N LEU A 983 -19.01 26.46 -2.93
CA LEU A 983 -19.75 26.28 -1.68
C LEU A 983 -19.14 27.02 -0.47
N VAL A 984 -17.94 26.68 0.00
CA VAL A 984 -17.35 27.22 1.25
C VAL A 984 -15.98 27.87 1.01
N GLY A 985 -15.90 29.20 1.13
CA GLY A 985 -14.64 29.95 0.96
C GLY A 985 -13.54 29.53 1.95
N GLN A 986 -13.88 29.33 3.23
CA GLN A 986 -12.98 28.72 4.22
C GLN A 986 -13.72 27.95 5.33
N VAL A 987 -13.34 26.70 5.61
CA VAL A 987 -13.66 26.01 6.89
C VAL A 987 -12.66 26.45 7.96
N ALA A 988 -13.16 26.90 9.11
CA ALA A 988 -12.36 27.64 10.08
C ALA A 988 -12.46 27.20 11.55
N GLY A 989 -13.30 26.23 11.87
CA GLY A 989 -13.42 25.70 13.22
C GLY A 989 -14.56 24.70 13.35
N GLY A 990 -14.70 24.09 14.52
CA GLY A 990 -15.79 23.18 14.84
C GLY A 990 -15.81 21.90 14.01
N LEU A 991 -16.94 21.21 14.05
CA LEU A 991 -17.22 19.94 13.38
C LEU A 991 -18.14 20.20 12.18
N ASN A 992 -17.65 19.94 10.97
CA ASN A 992 -18.27 20.38 9.73
C ASN A 992 -18.62 19.19 8.82
N TYR A 993 -19.85 19.16 8.32
CA TYR A 993 -20.33 18.13 7.41
C TYR A 993 -20.76 18.74 6.08
N ILE A 994 -20.25 18.20 4.97
CA ILE A 994 -20.66 18.54 3.60
C ILE A 994 -21.03 17.22 2.92
N THR A 995 -22.32 16.96 2.73
CA THR A 995 -22.81 15.64 2.29
C THR A 995 -23.87 15.78 1.20
N GLN A 996 -23.89 14.88 0.20
CA GLN A 996 -24.88 14.94 -0.89
C GLN A 996 -24.93 16.33 -1.56
N VAL A 997 -23.76 16.89 -1.86
CA VAL A 997 -23.63 18.17 -2.57
C VAL A 997 -23.21 17.91 -4.00
N SER A 998 -23.91 18.53 -4.95
CA SER A 998 -23.53 18.55 -6.35
C SER A 998 -23.10 19.94 -6.80
N LEU A 999 -22.08 20.00 -7.65
CA LEU A 999 -21.69 21.18 -8.41
C LEU A 999 -21.65 20.81 -9.89
N VAL A 1000 -22.39 21.53 -10.74
CA VAL A 1000 -22.38 21.38 -12.20
C VAL A 1000 -22.30 22.75 -12.84
N ASN A 1001 -21.12 23.09 -13.37
CA ASN A 1001 -20.88 24.32 -14.12
C ASN A 1001 -20.68 24.00 -15.60
N ASP A 1002 -21.28 24.83 -16.47
CA ASP A 1002 -20.84 24.97 -17.85
C ASP A 1002 -19.36 25.38 -17.89
N GLU A 1003 -18.59 24.94 -18.89
CA GLU A 1003 -17.15 25.20 -18.99
C GLU A 1003 -16.78 26.70 -18.98
N SER A 1004 -17.71 27.57 -19.37
CA SER A 1004 -17.54 29.03 -19.35
C SER A 1004 -17.65 29.65 -17.95
N VAL A 1005 -18.14 28.90 -16.96
CA VAL A 1005 -18.40 29.36 -15.60
C VAL A 1005 -17.31 28.87 -14.66
N ILE A 1006 -16.39 29.79 -14.34
CA ILE A 1006 -15.13 29.50 -13.67
C ILE A 1006 -15.13 29.96 -12.21
N ILE A 1007 -14.62 29.11 -11.32
CA ILE A 1007 -14.35 29.40 -9.91
C ILE A 1007 -12.86 29.76 -9.79
N LYS A 1008 -12.53 31.05 -9.69
CA LYS A 1008 -11.15 31.59 -9.85
C LYS A 1008 -10.63 32.23 -8.57
N VAL A 1009 -9.31 32.28 -8.41
CA VAL A 1009 -8.66 32.90 -7.24
C VAL A 1009 -7.49 33.79 -7.69
N ASP A 1010 -7.32 34.97 -7.08
CA ASP A 1010 -6.22 35.88 -7.44
C ASP A 1010 -4.89 35.52 -6.76
N ASN A 1011 -4.95 34.99 -5.53
CA ASN A 1011 -3.75 34.67 -4.75
C ASN A 1011 -3.54 33.18 -4.63
N LYS A 1012 -4.31 32.40 -3.86
CA LYS A 1012 -3.74 31.10 -3.42
C LYS A 1012 -4.59 29.87 -3.15
N TYR A 1013 -5.85 29.93 -2.71
CA TYR A 1013 -6.62 28.71 -2.43
C TYR A 1013 -7.96 28.71 -3.18
N CYS A 1014 -8.20 27.67 -3.96
CA CYS A 1014 -9.43 27.49 -4.74
C CYS A 1014 -9.88 26.02 -4.67
N GLY A 1015 -11.17 25.77 -4.48
CA GLY A 1015 -11.73 24.42 -4.48
C GLY A 1015 -13.11 24.39 -5.12
N GLY A 1016 -13.55 23.27 -5.72
CA GLY A 1016 -14.94 23.16 -6.17
C GLY A 1016 -15.94 23.38 -5.03
N LEU A 1017 -15.80 22.62 -3.95
CA LEU A 1017 -16.64 22.75 -2.75
C LEU A 1017 -15.99 23.59 -1.65
N VAL A 1018 -14.70 23.42 -1.34
CA VAL A 1018 -14.05 24.18 -0.25
C VAL A 1018 -12.74 24.81 -0.68
N GLY A 1019 -12.63 26.14 -0.56
CA GLY A 1019 -11.41 26.87 -0.92
C GLY A 1019 -10.23 26.59 0.02
N ASN A 1020 -10.47 26.65 1.33
CA ASN A 1020 -9.44 26.53 2.36
C ASN A 1020 -9.98 25.89 3.65
N MET A 1021 -9.18 25.09 4.35
CA MET A 1021 -9.45 24.60 5.69
C MET A 1021 -8.32 25.09 6.61
N GLN A 1022 -8.61 26.11 7.41
CA GLN A 1022 -7.66 26.77 8.31
C GLN A 1022 -8.37 27.24 9.56
N LYS A 1023 -7.96 26.70 10.71
CA LYS A 1023 -8.44 27.09 12.04
C LYS A 1023 -8.26 28.61 12.28
N ASP A 1024 -9.33 29.30 12.67
CA ASP A 1024 -9.26 30.65 13.25
C ASP A 1024 -8.68 30.55 14.68
N THR A 1025 -8.01 31.60 15.17
CA THR A 1025 -7.21 31.56 16.42
C THR A 1025 -8.00 31.20 17.68
N ASP A 1026 -9.30 31.47 17.70
CA ASP A 1026 -10.23 31.23 18.80
C ASP A 1026 -10.79 29.81 18.86
N GLN A 1027 -10.48 28.95 17.88
CA GLN A 1027 -11.09 27.63 17.73
C GLN A 1027 -10.17 26.55 18.31
N SER A 1028 -10.71 25.64 19.13
CA SER A 1028 -9.99 24.48 19.66
C SER A 1028 -9.78 23.41 18.60
N LEU A 1029 -10.83 23.12 17.83
CA LEU A 1029 -10.97 22.02 16.87
C LEU A 1029 -11.24 22.55 15.45
N VAL A 1030 -10.82 21.82 14.41
CA VAL A 1030 -11.35 21.99 13.05
C VAL A 1030 -11.41 20.64 12.33
N GLU A 1031 -12.61 20.12 12.13
CA GLU A 1031 -12.85 18.87 11.42
C GLU A 1031 -13.78 19.07 10.23
N LEU A 1032 -13.53 18.36 9.14
CA LEU A 1032 -14.32 18.41 7.93
C LEU A 1032 -14.53 17.01 7.37
N TYR A 1033 -15.79 16.62 7.28
CA TYR A 1033 -16.25 15.38 6.67
C TYR A 1033 -16.99 15.72 5.38
N VAL A 1034 -16.47 15.25 4.25
CA VAL A 1034 -17.05 15.43 2.93
C VAL A 1034 -17.43 14.05 2.38
N SER A 1035 -18.71 13.81 2.10
CA SER A 1035 -19.13 12.53 1.55
C SER A 1035 -20.20 12.60 0.48
N ASP A 1036 -20.15 11.65 -0.45
CA ASP A 1036 -21.22 11.40 -1.43
C ASP A 1036 -21.51 12.65 -2.29
N CYS A 1037 -20.43 13.34 -2.68
CA CYS A 1037 -20.46 14.61 -3.43
C CYS A 1037 -20.02 14.43 -4.89
N TYR A 1038 -20.63 15.19 -5.81
CA TYR A 1038 -20.29 15.19 -7.23
C TYR A 1038 -19.92 16.60 -7.69
N VAL A 1039 -18.78 16.77 -8.37
CA VAL A 1039 -18.33 18.06 -8.91
C VAL A 1039 -17.95 17.93 -10.37
N LYS A 1040 -18.69 18.63 -11.23
CA LYS A 1040 -18.39 18.86 -12.64
C LYS A 1040 -18.17 20.34 -12.91
N ALA A 1041 -16.92 20.79 -13.00
CA ALA A 1041 -16.60 22.22 -13.10
C ALA A 1041 -15.19 22.51 -13.65
N THR A 1042 -14.98 23.78 -14.05
CA THR A 1042 -13.64 24.37 -14.19
C THR A 1042 -13.28 25.14 -12.91
N ILE A 1043 -12.22 24.69 -12.23
CA ILE A 1043 -11.64 25.33 -11.04
C ILE A 1043 -10.34 26.04 -11.44
N GLY A 1044 -10.19 27.29 -11.02
CA GLY A 1044 -9.08 28.19 -11.35
C GLY A 1044 -9.17 28.80 -12.77
N ASP A 1045 -8.40 29.86 -13.02
CA ASP A 1045 -8.27 30.50 -14.35
C ASP A 1045 -6.82 30.55 -14.87
N GLY A 1046 -5.89 29.84 -14.21
CA GLY A 1046 -4.47 29.78 -14.58
C GLY A 1046 -3.64 30.99 -14.16
N LYS A 1047 -4.16 31.90 -13.32
CA LYS A 1047 -3.51 33.18 -12.97
C LYS A 1047 -3.32 33.43 -11.48
N ASP A 1048 -3.67 32.46 -10.63
CA ASP A 1048 -3.45 32.60 -9.20
C ASP A 1048 -1.95 32.68 -8.87
N ALA A 1049 -1.62 33.43 -7.83
CA ALA A 1049 -0.25 33.67 -7.41
C ALA A 1049 0.33 32.60 -6.47
N GLY A 1050 -0.31 31.44 -6.26
CA GLY A 1050 -0.12 30.69 -5.01
C GLY A 1050 -0.56 29.22 -4.92
N GLY A 1051 -1.21 28.66 -5.94
CA GLY A 1051 -1.06 27.25 -6.33
C GLY A 1051 -2.09 26.23 -5.86
N TYR A 1052 -2.78 26.44 -4.73
CA TYR A 1052 -3.65 25.40 -4.15
C TYR A 1052 -5.03 25.38 -4.83
N ILE A 1053 -5.10 24.83 -6.04
CA ILE A 1053 -6.31 24.74 -6.86
C ILE A 1053 -6.80 23.30 -6.90
N GLY A 1054 -7.98 23.02 -6.34
CA GLY A 1054 -8.47 21.65 -6.15
C GLY A 1054 -9.87 21.37 -6.66
N GLY A 1055 -10.13 20.15 -7.13
CA GLY A 1055 -11.42 19.78 -7.70
C GLY A 1055 -12.54 19.71 -6.64
N ILE A 1056 -12.30 19.11 -5.48
CA ILE A 1056 -13.24 19.16 -4.33
C ILE A 1056 -12.77 20.21 -3.31
N ILE A 1057 -11.52 20.09 -2.83
CA ILE A 1057 -10.92 20.92 -1.78
C ILE A 1057 -9.64 21.57 -2.30
N GLY A 1058 -9.50 22.88 -2.12
CA GLY A 1058 -8.25 23.60 -2.33
C GLY A 1058 -7.21 23.19 -1.29
N ARG A 1059 -7.08 23.99 -0.23
CA ARG A 1059 -6.04 23.78 0.79
C ARG A 1059 -6.59 23.23 2.10
N ASN A 1060 -5.86 22.33 2.75
CA ASN A 1060 -5.93 22.07 4.19
C ASN A 1060 -4.64 22.58 4.87
N LYS A 1061 -4.76 23.36 5.95
CA LYS A 1061 -3.60 23.95 6.64
C LYS A 1061 -2.98 23.06 7.74
N ASN A 1062 -3.66 21.97 8.13
CA ASN A 1062 -3.20 20.82 8.94
C ASN A 1062 -2.19 21.05 10.11
N GLU A 1063 -2.16 22.21 10.76
CA GLU A 1063 -1.05 22.63 11.67
C GLU A 1063 -0.99 21.90 13.02
N PHE A 1064 -2.05 21.18 13.40
CA PHE A 1064 -2.19 20.56 14.71
C PHE A 1064 -2.84 19.19 14.58
N ALA A 1065 -2.59 18.29 15.54
CA ALA A 1065 -3.26 16.99 15.66
C ALA A 1065 -4.79 17.07 15.75
N SER A 1066 -5.35 18.25 16.06
CA SER A 1066 -6.78 18.56 16.09
C SER A 1066 -7.38 18.97 14.73
N TYR A 1067 -6.66 18.74 13.63
CA TYR A 1067 -7.22 18.80 12.27
C TYR A 1067 -7.59 17.39 11.85
N ASN A 1068 -8.86 17.16 11.49
CA ASN A 1068 -9.31 15.90 10.88
C ASN A 1068 -10.05 16.22 9.57
N LEU A 1069 -9.50 15.77 8.44
CA LEU A 1069 -10.14 15.87 7.13
C LEU A 1069 -10.49 14.45 6.66
N ASP A 1070 -11.74 14.20 6.27
CA ASP A 1070 -12.18 12.93 5.74
C ASP A 1070 -13.02 13.16 4.46
N ILE A 1071 -12.63 12.57 3.34
CA ILE A 1071 -13.28 12.71 2.03
C ILE A 1071 -13.64 11.31 1.53
N LYS A 1072 -14.93 11.02 1.28
CA LYS A 1072 -15.39 9.68 0.87
C LYS A 1072 -16.44 9.70 -0.24
N HIS A 1073 -16.37 8.73 -1.16
CA HIS A 1073 -17.36 8.58 -2.24
C HIS A 1073 -17.57 9.87 -3.06
N CYS A 1074 -16.55 10.73 -3.16
CA CYS A 1074 -16.63 11.97 -3.92
C CYS A 1074 -16.15 11.76 -5.36
N VAL A 1075 -16.84 12.36 -6.32
CA VAL A 1075 -16.50 12.33 -7.75
C VAL A 1075 -16.16 13.74 -8.22
N PHE A 1076 -15.03 13.88 -8.92
CA PHE A 1076 -14.67 15.09 -9.67
C PHE A 1076 -14.57 14.78 -11.17
N GLU A 1077 -15.13 15.64 -12.02
CA GLU A 1077 -15.08 15.55 -13.48
C GLU A 1077 -14.87 16.95 -14.08
N GLY A 1078 -13.66 17.28 -14.54
CA GLY A 1078 -13.45 18.59 -15.17
C GLY A 1078 -12.02 19.12 -15.10
N GLN A 1079 -11.90 20.45 -15.14
CA GLN A 1079 -10.63 21.14 -15.37
C GLN A 1079 -10.12 21.83 -14.11
N VAL A 1080 -8.82 21.72 -13.83
CA VAL A 1080 -8.11 22.45 -12.78
C VAL A 1080 -7.04 23.33 -13.42
N LYS A 1081 -7.29 24.65 -13.51
CA LYS A 1081 -6.45 25.66 -14.17
C LYS A 1081 -5.68 26.48 -13.14
N THR A 1082 -4.41 26.15 -12.91
CA THR A 1082 -3.58 26.77 -11.89
C THR A 1082 -2.52 27.70 -12.47
N GLY A 1083 -2.17 28.78 -11.76
CA GLY A 1083 -1.03 29.65 -12.07
C GLY A 1083 0.29 29.16 -11.48
N LYS A 1084 0.26 28.17 -10.59
CA LYS A 1084 1.42 27.59 -9.89
C LYS A 1084 1.23 26.10 -9.57
N ASP A 1085 2.35 25.49 -9.23
CA ASP A 1085 2.46 24.23 -8.49
C ASP A 1085 1.40 24.07 -7.36
N TYR A 1086 1.04 22.83 -7.01
CA TYR A 1086 0.22 22.39 -5.86
C TYR A 1086 -1.28 22.13 -6.11
N SER A 1087 -1.67 21.61 -7.27
CA SER A 1087 -3.07 21.37 -7.68
C SER A 1087 -3.55 19.94 -7.44
N GLY A 1088 -4.87 19.72 -7.34
CA GLY A 1088 -5.35 18.34 -7.42
C GLY A 1088 -6.85 18.09 -7.48
N GLY A 1089 -7.26 17.09 -8.25
CA GLY A 1089 -8.68 16.86 -8.60
C GLY A 1089 -9.58 16.46 -7.42
N ILE A 1090 -9.06 15.92 -6.30
CA ILE A 1090 -9.83 15.82 -5.04
C ILE A 1090 -9.35 16.87 -4.03
N LEU A 1091 -8.08 16.81 -3.61
CA LEU A 1091 -7.49 17.76 -2.65
C LEU A 1091 -6.20 18.36 -3.21
N SER A 1092 -6.10 19.68 -3.32
CA SER A 1092 -4.88 20.30 -3.88
C SER A 1092 -3.69 20.30 -2.91
N GLY A 1093 -3.90 20.35 -1.59
CA GLY A 1093 -2.82 19.98 -0.69
C GLY A 1093 -2.97 20.31 0.80
N CYS A 1094 -1.98 19.85 1.55
CA CYS A 1094 -1.87 19.98 3.00
C CYS A 1094 -0.56 20.65 3.43
N ASP A 1095 -0.66 21.67 4.28
CA ASP A 1095 0.48 22.33 4.91
C ASP A 1095 0.70 21.87 6.35
N ASN A 1096 1.93 22.05 6.88
CA ASN A 1096 2.28 21.91 8.29
C ASN A 1096 1.89 20.57 8.96
N GLY A 1097 1.91 19.46 8.20
CA GLY A 1097 1.09 18.27 8.40
C GLY A 1097 1.16 17.55 9.75
N ALA A 1098 0.42 18.02 10.75
CA ALA A 1098 0.37 17.46 12.11
C ALA A 1098 -0.97 16.77 12.47
N GLY A 1099 -2.04 16.98 11.71
CA GLY A 1099 -3.34 16.33 11.87
C GLY A 1099 -3.62 15.24 10.85
N ASN A 1100 -4.82 14.66 10.90
CA ASN A 1100 -5.18 13.46 10.13
C ASN A 1100 -5.95 13.79 8.86
N VAL A 1101 -5.61 13.13 7.75
CA VAL A 1101 -6.26 13.29 6.45
C VAL A 1101 -6.63 11.92 5.89
N ARG A 1102 -7.89 11.71 5.57
CA ARG A 1102 -8.40 10.52 4.90
C ARG A 1102 -9.07 10.88 3.58
N ILE A 1103 -8.75 10.15 2.52
CA ILE A 1103 -9.44 10.25 1.22
C ILE A 1103 -9.67 8.83 0.72
N MET A 1104 -10.92 8.39 0.59
CA MET A 1104 -11.24 7.00 0.31
C MET A 1104 -12.39 6.84 -0.68
N ASN A 1105 -12.32 5.86 -1.58
CA ASN A 1105 -13.39 5.55 -2.53
C ASN A 1105 -13.80 6.75 -3.43
N CYS A 1106 -12.90 7.71 -3.69
CA CYS A 1106 -13.15 8.86 -4.56
C CYS A 1106 -12.76 8.57 -6.02
N VAL A 1107 -13.38 9.29 -6.96
CA VAL A 1107 -13.10 9.23 -8.40
C VAL A 1107 -12.75 10.61 -8.93
N SER A 1108 -11.72 10.74 -9.77
CA SER A 1108 -11.34 12.01 -10.39
C SER A 1108 -10.99 11.87 -11.87
N ASN A 1109 -11.90 12.29 -12.74
CA ASN A 1109 -11.64 12.46 -14.17
C ASN A 1109 -11.21 13.92 -14.39
N CYS A 1110 -9.91 14.20 -14.25
CA CYS A 1110 -9.39 15.57 -14.12
C CYS A 1110 -8.39 15.92 -15.21
N THR A 1111 -8.63 17.04 -15.90
CA THR A 1111 -7.64 17.71 -16.74
C THR A 1111 -6.97 18.83 -15.95
N ILE A 1112 -5.65 18.77 -15.73
CA ILE A 1112 -4.92 19.87 -15.08
C ILE A 1112 -4.26 20.77 -16.15
N LEU A 1113 -4.28 22.08 -15.91
CA LEU A 1113 -3.83 23.13 -16.83
C LEU A 1113 -2.94 24.12 -16.09
N LEU A 1114 -1.62 23.90 -16.08
CA LEU A 1114 -0.66 24.80 -15.43
C LEU A 1114 -0.30 25.97 -16.34
N LYS A 1115 -0.61 27.19 -15.91
CA LYS A 1115 -0.42 28.45 -16.65
C LYS A 1115 -1.06 28.45 -18.05
N GLY A 1116 -2.13 27.65 -18.20
CA GLY A 1116 -2.84 27.44 -19.47
C GLY A 1116 -2.21 26.39 -20.40
N VAL A 1117 -1.12 25.74 -20.01
CA VAL A 1117 -0.54 24.58 -20.70
C VAL A 1117 -1.23 23.32 -20.19
N LEU A 1118 -1.68 22.46 -21.10
CA LEU A 1118 -2.24 21.16 -20.74
C LEU A 1118 -1.16 20.32 -20.06
N LEU A 1119 -1.47 19.84 -18.87
CA LEU A 1119 -0.68 18.81 -18.23
C LEU A 1119 -1.08 17.44 -18.82
N ASP A 1120 -0.63 17.20 -20.06
CA ASP A 1120 -0.74 15.91 -20.79
C ASP A 1120 0.51 15.02 -20.59
N GLY A 1121 1.66 15.66 -20.36
CA GLY A 1121 2.95 15.03 -20.12
C GLY A 1121 3.87 14.94 -21.34
N ILE A 1122 3.36 15.22 -22.53
CA ILE A 1122 4.17 15.36 -23.75
C ILE A 1122 4.68 16.81 -23.88
N SER A 1123 3.90 17.78 -23.40
CA SER A 1123 4.16 19.22 -23.58
C SER A 1123 4.45 19.98 -22.27
N ALA A 1124 4.42 19.28 -21.13
CA ALA A 1124 4.35 19.90 -19.81
C ALA A 1124 5.70 19.89 -19.08
N MET A 1125 6.31 21.07 -18.91
CA MET A 1125 7.37 21.22 -17.90
C MET A 1125 6.80 20.93 -16.50
N ALA A 1126 7.27 19.84 -15.89
CA ALA A 1126 7.14 19.46 -14.47
C ALA A 1126 6.40 20.46 -13.56
N GLY A 1127 5.07 20.34 -13.45
CA GLY A 1127 4.28 21.10 -12.48
C GLY A 1127 4.39 20.46 -11.09
N LYS A 1128 4.86 21.21 -10.08
CA LYS A 1128 5.27 20.60 -8.80
C LYS A 1128 4.06 20.29 -7.90
N ASN A 1129 3.87 19.01 -7.59
CA ASN A 1129 2.82 18.44 -6.75
C ASN A 1129 1.41 18.71 -7.33
N ASP A 1130 1.25 18.52 -8.64
CA ASP A 1130 -0.03 18.57 -9.32
C ASP A 1130 -0.55 17.13 -9.54
N SER A 1131 -1.75 16.77 -9.03
CA SER A 1131 -2.32 15.42 -9.23
C SER A 1131 -3.84 15.32 -9.05
N PRO A 1132 -4.58 14.70 -9.99
CA PRO A 1132 -6.01 14.37 -9.93
C PRO A 1132 -6.59 13.81 -8.62
N ILE A 1133 -5.83 13.20 -7.71
CA ILE A 1133 -6.33 12.90 -6.35
C ILE A 1133 -5.78 13.88 -5.32
N PHE A 1134 -4.45 14.01 -5.19
CA PHE A 1134 -3.83 14.74 -4.09
C PHE A 1134 -2.60 15.52 -4.58
N GLY A 1135 -2.64 16.85 -4.53
CA GLY A 1135 -1.53 17.71 -4.94
C GLY A 1135 -0.35 17.71 -3.96
N ARG A 1136 -0.19 18.72 -3.10
CA ARG A 1136 0.97 18.89 -2.19
C ARG A 1136 0.75 18.30 -0.78
N VAL A 1137 1.78 17.73 -0.17
CA VAL A 1137 1.89 17.56 1.30
C VAL A 1137 3.14 18.27 1.82
N THR A 1138 3.14 18.66 3.10
CA THR A 1138 4.25 19.33 3.80
C THR A 1138 4.61 18.57 5.07
N LYS A 1139 5.92 18.40 5.32
CA LYS A 1139 6.48 17.60 6.42
C LYS A 1139 5.90 17.91 7.80
N GLY A 1140 5.50 16.88 8.55
CA GLY A 1140 4.96 16.99 9.90
C GLY A 1140 4.66 15.63 10.57
N ALA A 1141 3.99 15.65 11.73
CA ALA A 1141 3.75 14.47 12.58
C ALA A 1141 2.34 13.84 12.44
N GLY A 1142 1.56 14.27 11.44
CA GLY A 1142 0.19 13.85 11.20
C GLY A 1142 0.09 12.56 10.39
N SER A 1143 -1.11 11.99 10.32
CA SER A 1143 -1.37 10.77 9.54
C SER A 1143 -2.16 11.08 8.27
N TYR A 1144 -1.75 10.51 7.14
CA TYR A 1144 -2.45 10.66 5.88
C TYR A 1144 -2.72 9.26 5.34
N PHE A 1145 -3.99 8.93 5.16
CA PHE A 1145 -4.47 7.62 4.70
C PHE A 1145 -5.35 7.82 3.47
N VAL A 1146 -4.79 7.54 2.31
CA VAL A 1146 -5.47 7.68 1.02
C VAL A 1146 -5.51 6.27 0.43
N SER A 1147 -6.71 5.73 0.21
CA SER A 1147 -6.98 4.31 -0.10
C SER A 1147 -8.13 4.15 -1.10
N PHE A 1148 -8.07 3.20 -2.04
CA PHE A 1148 -9.19 2.87 -2.95
C PHE A 1148 -9.74 4.04 -3.79
N ASN A 1149 -8.89 4.99 -4.21
CA ASN A 1149 -9.30 6.10 -5.08
C ASN A 1149 -8.90 5.82 -6.54
N TYR A 1150 -9.68 6.35 -7.47
CA TYR A 1150 -9.52 6.15 -8.92
C TYR A 1150 -9.37 7.50 -9.62
N ALA A 1151 -8.49 7.63 -10.60
CA ALA A 1151 -8.41 8.83 -11.42
C ALA A 1151 -7.94 8.56 -12.85
N SER A 1152 -8.39 9.40 -13.77
CA SER A 1152 -8.04 9.41 -15.20
C SER A 1152 -7.29 10.70 -15.54
N PHE A 1153 -6.21 10.57 -16.32
CA PHE A 1153 -5.34 11.61 -16.86
C PHE A 1153 -5.01 11.27 -18.33
N ASP A 1154 -4.33 12.16 -19.04
CA ASP A 1154 -3.49 11.79 -20.20
C ASP A 1154 -2.08 11.36 -19.76
N ASP A 1155 -1.40 10.58 -20.61
CA ASP A 1155 -0.59 9.45 -20.14
C ASP A 1155 0.93 9.66 -19.97
N SER A 1156 1.39 10.84 -19.49
CA SER A 1156 2.85 11.12 -19.42
C SER A 1156 3.31 12.06 -18.26
N GLN A 1157 2.65 11.99 -17.11
CA GLN A 1157 2.51 13.14 -16.20
C GLN A 1157 3.41 13.22 -14.94
N PHE A 1158 4.49 12.42 -14.82
CA PHE A 1158 5.36 12.45 -13.63
C PHE A 1158 6.85 12.60 -14.00
N SER A 1159 7.52 13.56 -13.35
CA SER A 1159 8.97 13.79 -13.43
C SER A 1159 9.60 13.73 -12.04
N ASN A 1160 10.82 13.19 -11.95
CA ASN A 1160 11.42 12.65 -10.72
C ASN A 1160 11.93 13.65 -9.64
N GLU A 1161 11.32 14.85 -9.50
CA GLU A 1161 11.73 15.87 -8.51
C GLU A 1161 10.73 16.06 -7.34
N TYR A 1162 10.58 15.05 -6.47
CA TYR A 1162 9.58 15.03 -5.38
C TYR A 1162 10.07 14.67 -3.97
N GLU A 1163 11.08 15.38 -3.45
CA GLU A 1163 11.61 15.17 -2.10
C GLU A 1163 10.61 15.38 -0.93
N ASP A 1164 9.50 16.11 -1.12
CA ASP A 1164 8.55 16.45 -0.03
C ASP A 1164 7.34 15.48 0.10
N PHE A 1165 7.05 14.65 -0.92
CA PHE A 1165 5.72 14.03 -1.04
C PHE A 1165 5.58 12.64 -0.39
N ALA A 1166 6.69 11.93 -0.18
CA ALA A 1166 6.68 10.55 0.31
C ALA A 1166 6.66 10.42 1.85
N GLU A 1167 7.31 11.32 2.59
CA GLU A 1167 7.60 11.12 4.04
C GLU A 1167 6.38 11.16 4.98
N ASN A 1168 5.21 11.62 4.51
CA ASN A 1168 4.06 11.92 5.40
C ASN A 1168 2.79 11.11 5.07
N ILE A 1169 2.77 10.33 3.98
CA ILE A 1169 1.57 9.58 3.57
C ILE A 1169 1.76 8.07 3.80
N LYS A 1170 0.92 7.49 4.66
CA LYS A 1170 0.71 6.03 4.73
C LYS A 1170 -0.16 5.63 3.54
N LYS A 1171 0.48 5.23 2.44
CA LYS A 1171 -0.10 5.34 1.09
C LYS A 1171 -0.60 4.01 0.50
N GLU A 1172 -1.91 3.94 0.21
CA GLU A 1172 -2.55 2.97 -0.70
C GLU A 1172 -3.19 3.72 -1.89
N VAL A 1173 -2.41 4.44 -2.70
CA VAL A 1173 -2.98 5.33 -3.73
C VAL A 1173 -2.72 4.84 -5.13
N PHE A 1174 -3.81 4.63 -5.86
CA PHE A 1174 -3.80 4.17 -7.24
C PHE A 1174 -4.10 5.30 -8.24
N PHE A 1175 -3.42 5.24 -9.39
CA PHE A 1175 -3.67 6.04 -10.59
C PHE A 1175 -3.64 5.10 -11.80
N LYS A 1176 -4.56 5.26 -12.76
CA LYS A 1176 -4.57 4.46 -13.99
C LYS A 1176 -5.32 5.15 -15.13
N ASN A 1177 -4.57 5.58 -16.13
CA ASN A 1177 -5.03 5.96 -17.46
C ASN A 1177 -5.15 4.69 -18.33
N VAL A 1178 -5.90 4.57 -19.44
CA VAL A 1178 -6.96 5.35 -20.10
C VAL A 1178 -7.68 4.36 -21.05
N VAL A 1179 -8.99 4.35 -21.32
CA VAL A 1179 -10.20 4.87 -20.64
C VAL A 1179 -11.36 3.89 -21.01
N GLY A 1180 -12.42 3.78 -20.20
CA GLY A 1180 -13.56 2.90 -20.53
C GLY A 1180 -14.67 2.74 -19.49
N LEU A 1181 -14.55 3.36 -18.31
CA LEU A 1181 -15.62 3.38 -17.31
C LEU A 1181 -16.70 4.40 -17.71
N ASP A 1182 -17.79 3.88 -18.29
CA ASP A 1182 -19.06 4.60 -18.40
C ASP A 1182 -19.60 4.83 -16.97
N LEU A 1183 -19.29 6.01 -16.40
CA LEU A 1183 -19.67 6.38 -15.04
C LEU A 1183 -21.19 6.41 -14.86
N GLU A 1184 -21.97 6.73 -15.91
CA GLU A 1184 -23.43 6.64 -15.87
C GLU A 1184 -23.90 5.18 -15.72
N SER A 1185 -23.16 4.20 -16.24
CA SER A 1185 -23.50 2.78 -16.14
C SER A 1185 -23.19 2.14 -14.79
N VAL A 1186 -22.21 2.64 -14.05
CA VAL A 1186 -21.78 2.06 -12.76
C VAL A 1186 -22.46 2.76 -11.58
N TRP A 1187 -22.61 4.08 -11.65
CA TRP A 1187 -23.16 4.91 -10.58
C TRP A 1187 -24.34 5.74 -11.08
N ILE A 1188 -25.47 5.64 -10.40
CA ILE A 1188 -26.55 6.61 -10.53
C ILE A 1188 -26.21 7.78 -9.62
N PHE A 1189 -25.82 8.91 -10.21
CA PHE A 1189 -26.02 10.20 -9.57
C PHE A 1189 -27.43 10.68 -9.90
N ASP A 1190 -28.33 10.59 -8.92
CA ASP A 1190 -29.69 11.11 -9.07
C ASP A 1190 -29.69 12.60 -8.76
N SER A 1191 -29.75 13.43 -9.81
CA SER A 1191 -29.75 14.88 -9.67
C SER A 1191 -31.01 15.49 -9.02
N GLU A 1192 -32.08 14.70 -8.83
CA GLU A 1192 -33.29 15.14 -8.12
C GLU A 1192 -33.21 14.82 -6.61
N THR A 1193 -32.60 13.70 -6.23
CA THR A 1193 -32.41 13.32 -4.80
C THR A 1193 -31.02 13.61 -4.24
N LEU A 1194 -30.10 14.05 -5.10
CA LEU A 1194 -28.65 14.26 -4.84
C LEU A 1194 -27.95 13.06 -4.18
N THR A 1195 -28.46 11.85 -4.45
CA THR A 1195 -27.87 10.60 -3.98
C THR A 1195 -26.90 10.02 -5.02
N ILE A 1196 -25.80 9.44 -4.52
CA ILE A 1196 -24.91 8.58 -5.30
C ILE A 1196 -25.23 7.13 -4.90
N SER A 1197 -25.60 6.30 -5.88
CA SER A 1197 -25.96 4.89 -5.65
C SER A 1197 -25.43 4.00 -6.77
N LEU A 1198 -25.17 2.72 -6.47
CA LEU A 1198 -24.76 1.73 -7.47
C LEU A 1198 -25.94 1.36 -8.37
N ARG A 1199 -25.70 1.29 -9.69
CA ARG A 1199 -26.71 0.90 -10.68
C ARG A 1199 -26.90 -0.63 -10.65
N ASP A 1200 -27.98 -1.10 -10.01
CA ASP A 1200 -28.43 -2.51 -9.85
C ASP A 1200 -27.33 -3.61 -9.92
N PRO A 1201 -26.90 -4.17 -8.76
CA PRO A 1201 -25.85 -5.20 -8.69
C PRO A 1201 -26.06 -6.44 -9.58
N ALA A 1202 -27.30 -6.79 -9.92
CA ALA A 1202 -27.59 -7.95 -10.76
C ALA A 1202 -27.23 -7.72 -12.24
N SER A 1203 -27.14 -6.47 -12.69
CA SER A 1203 -26.89 -6.11 -14.10
C SER A 1203 -25.40 -6.00 -14.46
N ILE A 1204 -24.54 -5.74 -13.46
CA ILE A 1204 -23.07 -5.65 -13.61
C ILE A 1204 -22.42 -7.04 -13.75
N LEU A 1205 -23.11 -8.11 -13.33
CA LEU A 1205 -22.69 -9.51 -13.55
C LEU A 1205 -23.02 -10.05 -14.95
N ALA A 1206 -23.59 -9.23 -15.84
CA ALA A 1206 -24.10 -9.65 -17.16
C ALA A 1206 -23.49 -8.89 -18.36
N LYS A 1207 -22.45 -8.07 -18.11
CA LYS A 1207 -21.62 -7.39 -19.13
C LYS A 1207 -20.15 -7.51 -18.75
#